data_AF-A0A8C4SHV7-F1
#
_entry.id   AF-A0A8C4SHV7-F1
#
_cell.length_a   1.000
_cell.length_b   1.000
_cell.length_c   1.000
_cell.angle_alpha   90.00
_cell.angle_beta   90.00
_cell.angle_gamma   90.00
#
_symmetry.space_group_name_H-M   'P 1'
#
loop_
_entity.id
_entity.type
_entity.pdbx_description
1 polymer ?
#
loop_
_entity_poly.entity_id
_entity_poly.type
_entity_poly.pdbx_seq_one_letter_code
_entity_poly.pdbx_strand_id
1 'polypeptide(L)'
;MENIKKTICRRHKIYFILLLVVVLYFCLIQTKLPTILNLLFPGMASHWYQPEMFDGSPQALSAYLIKQHTIPDVKTSEGGIQIFAIIKWTLHEEYLCLLDCDDRVVFMDAQVKIFLSVHSFPYMLVDLHCHNPCTLATVIKVAVTTKSQNMTQSSFVQIQSFNESEPPRDLTVCISAFSNYDRRRLLQHVSAYQHLGTEKIYIYQSETSVEMQKMLPKFLQGGCVEVINWKVDAILRPANATDLIQALQWAAWRDCIYRNKRGSQNLVLTTSDQNGLLTKGYAWTGMLQVFRKENFSINDMEVRDCARYVATSDDAGRQEKSTEGAQVRCGDATIKPLLRTDTTFAVLTLAAEPSTKKNLSPLAQCLGSTASQEQVTFVQLRIQEKEKASSLVKPVRDAQALVVSAFYEDRQQKDLILIIGIVKRSHYEKGQGALYCHVPCGNAIHVRPIGVDIHGDHFGFPYGMASLTCTNPCGSTALTNVTVSASSDGTSSGVTLTIHNTKDSRPPEPQWDFTVCTSTMFNSFSNVLQLIQSLEMYQLLGARKVVIYKTSCSDQVQEVLDYYVKEGFVQVLEWTVNLYLNPSTSWSFKLHKADLHYHGQIVALNDCLYRYMYSSRYLVLIDQDEIIVPYKHNNWRDLIDSLREVTPGANIFRFSNRIFPTDTYDKDPGALQWNDVPGVNVLQFVNRETKLEWFDPKKMIVDPRIAYKTSVHQLAHHFGKVKEVNEWEALMFHCKEHKVISEPRKDLRLLDYKAQLRVNVNQVLSQTLRRFYPFVVTPVDGVNVFIVSAFYDNRTINELPWDVIRIIGIVKRDHFEGQQQTLHCHVECQNVSHRHDVHVQLHDDHHNFPYGTADLLCQNPCGSADLIRVAVSTSDVRSSSDVYLNVGNSKFARPSKPQRNFTVCISVMAGHYDDVLQLIQSIEMYRLLGADRIFIYKTNCSAEVQKVLDYYTAEGFLVVFNWTVDSYFTSSEIYNHGQNVAFHDCLYRNMYTSRYLVLNSPGEVILPYRHNTWKDLLDSLKNQNSRLGIFMFSGHVFHRSTNPKVSGGTEWEGITGMNMLHHIYREKEAEGSESKKVILDPLIVQKVCIPELQKLVEDVKEVDENDALLFLCENHAATSSGLYDPRILNFESKLNKHVKAVLSETIKR
;
A
#
# COMPACT_ATOMS: atom_id res chain seq x y z
N MET A 1 47.78 10.49 -62.56
CA MET A 1 46.44 10.01 -62.14
C MET A 1 46.17 8.53 -62.41
N GLU A 2 46.81 7.86 -63.37
CA GLU A 2 46.66 6.39 -63.55
C GLU A 2 47.37 5.52 -62.49
N ASN A 3 48.50 5.97 -61.93
CA ASN A 3 49.21 5.22 -60.88
C ASN A 3 48.51 5.24 -59.51
N ILE A 4 47.59 6.17 -59.27
CA ILE A 4 46.78 6.20 -58.03
C ILE A 4 45.59 5.23 -58.14
N LYS A 5 45.01 5.06 -59.35
CA LYS A 5 43.94 4.07 -59.59
C LYS A 5 44.43 2.62 -59.53
N LYS A 6 45.66 2.31 -59.96
CA LYS A 6 46.23 0.95 -59.87
C LYS A 6 46.57 0.52 -58.44
N THR A 7 46.97 1.45 -57.58
CA THR A 7 47.33 1.15 -56.17
C THR A 7 46.08 0.92 -55.30
N ILE A 8 44.97 1.60 -55.58
CA ILE A 8 43.69 1.42 -54.87
C ILE A 8 43.01 0.09 -55.23
N CYS A 9 43.16 -0.39 -56.48
CA CYS A 9 42.58 -1.65 -56.93
C CYS A 9 43.34 -2.89 -56.39
N ARG A 10 44.65 -2.78 -56.16
CA ARG A 10 45.47 -3.86 -55.58
C ARG A 10 45.23 -4.04 -54.07
N ARG A 11 44.98 -2.95 -53.33
CA ARG A 11 44.65 -3.01 -51.88
C ARG A 11 43.26 -3.61 -51.62
N HIS A 12 42.26 -3.34 -52.46
CA HIS A 12 40.92 -3.92 -52.30
C HIS A 12 40.88 -5.43 -52.58
N LYS A 13 41.66 -5.94 -53.56
CA LYS A 13 41.76 -7.39 -53.81
C LYS A 13 42.43 -8.16 -52.67
N ILE A 14 43.43 -7.58 -52.01
CA ILE A 14 44.12 -8.22 -50.88
C ILE A 14 43.19 -8.28 -49.65
N TYR A 15 42.46 -7.20 -49.37
CA TYR A 15 41.46 -7.18 -48.29
C TYR A 15 40.31 -8.16 -48.55
N PHE A 16 39.84 -8.28 -49.79
CA PHE A 16 38.77 -9.22 -50.13
C PHE A 16 39.21 -10.69 -50.01
N ILE A 17 40.45 -11.01 -50.40
CA ILE A 17 41.01 -12.37 -50.25
C ILE A 17 41.26 -12.70 -48.77
N LEU A 18 41.76 -11.76 -47.97
CA LEU A 18 41.90 -11.95 -46.52
C LEU A 18 40.54 -12.17 -45.83
N LEU A 19 39.51 -11.42 -46.24
CA LEU A 19 38.16 -11.59 -45.72
C LEU A 19 37.59 -12.97 -46.11
N LEU A 20 37.81 -13.43 -47.35
CA LEU A 20 37.37 -14.74 -47.83
C LEU A 20 38.09 -15.90 -47.12
N VAL A 21 39.40 -15.76 -46.85
CA VAL A 21 40.18 -16.76 -46.10
C VAL A 21 39.73 -16.80 -44.63
N VAL A 22 39.44 -15.66 -44.01
CA VAL A 22 38.90 -15.60 -42.64
C VAL A 22 37.49 -16.20 -42.58
N VAL A 23 36.63 -15.94 -43.57
CA VAL A 23 35.28 -16.51 -43.64
C VAL A 23 35.32 -18.02 -43.93
N LEU A 24 36.21 -18.50 -44.80
CA LEU A 24 36.41 -19.93 -45.06
C LEU A 24 37.02 -20.66 -43.85
N TYR A 25 37.94 -20.02 -43.13
CA TYR A 25 38.52 -20.55 -41.89
C TYR A 25 37.47 -20.62 -40.78
N PHE A 26 36.60 -19.61 -40.65
CA PHE A 26 35.46 -19.64 -39.72
C PHE A 26 34.40 -20.69 -40.12
N CYS A 27 34.12 -20.88 -41.42
CA CYS A 27 33.20 -21.91 -41.89
C CYS A 27 33.74 -23.33 -41.67
N LEU A 28 35.05 -23.56 -41.84
CA LEU A 28 35.69 -24.86 -41.60
C LEU A 28 35.74 -25.20 -40.10
N ILE A 29 35.94 -24.21 -39.23
CA ILE A 29 35.88 -24.38 -37.77
C ILE A 29 34.43 -24.62 -37.31
N GLN A 30 33.44 -23.93 -37.86
CA GLN A 30 32.03 -24.14 -37.48
C GLN A 30 31.44 -25.48 -37.94
N THR A 31 31.96 -26.09 -39.00
CA THR A 31 31.37 -27.32 -39.58
C THR A 31 31.99 -28.63 -39.11
N LYS A 32 33.27 -28.65 -38.68
CA LYS A 32 33.96 -29.90 -38.28
C LYS A 32 34.37 -30.01 -36.81
N LEU A 33 34.47 -28.89 -36.09
CA LEU A 33 34.76 -28.90 -34.65
C LEU A 33 33.62 -29.51 -33.80
N PRO A 34 32.32 -29.33 -34.11
CA PRO A 34 31.23 -29.89 -33.30
C PRO A 34 31.18 -31.42 -33.33
N THR A 35 31.51 -32.03 -34.47
CA THR A 35 31.47 -33.49 -34.66
C THR A 35 32.62 -34.18 -33.93
N ILE A 36 33.78 -33.51 -33.84
CA ILE A 36 34.96 -34.03 -33.13
C ILE A 36 34.81 -33.84 -31.61
N LEU A 37 34.21 -32.73 -31.15
CA LEU A 37 33.90 -32.55 -29.72
C LEU A 37 32.84 -33.53 -29.20
N ASN A 38 31.82 -33.89 -30.01
CA ASN A 38 30.81 -34.88 -29.64
C ASN A 38 31.36 -36.30 -29.48
N LEU A 39 32.47 -36.63 -30.16
CA LEU A 39 33.13 -37.94 -30.07
C LEU A 39 34.10 -38.03 -28.88
N LEU A 40 34.66 -36.90 -28.42
CA LEU A 40 35.65 -36.85 -27.35
C LEU A 40 35.08 -36.47 -25.98
N PHE A 41 33.96 -35.73 -25.91
CA PHE A 41 33.36 -35.24 -24.66
C PHE A 41 31.81 -35.25 -24.69
N PRO A 42 31.16 -36.40 -24.43
CA PRO A 42 29.69 -36.54 -24.50
C PRO A 42 28.92 -35.63 -23.52
N GLY A 43 29.57 -35.21 -22.42
CA GLY A 43 28.94 -34.43 -21.35
C GLY A 43 28.74 -32.93 -21.61
N MET A 44 29.39 -32.35 -22.63
CA MET A 44 29.26 -30.90 -22.94
C MET A 44 28.20 -30.57 -24.01
N ALA A 45 27.65 -31.57 -24.69
CA ALA A 45 26.71 -31.38 -25.81
C ALA A 45 25.30 -30.91 -25.39
N SER A 46 24.93 -31.06 -24.11
CA SER A 46 23.62 -30.67 -23.59
C SER A 46 23.41 -29.15 -23.49
N HIS A 47 24.46 -28.34 -23.64
CA HIS A 47 24.34 -26.87 -23.62
C HIS A 47 24.13 -26.22 -24.99
N TRP A 48 24.33 -26.94 -26.11
CA TRP A 48 24.35 -26.33 -27.45
C TRP A 48 23.22 -26.79 -28.39
N TYR A 49 22.43 -27.81 -28.01
CA TYR A 49 21.21 -28.19 -28.73
C TYR A 49 19.99 -27.43 -28.18
N GLN A 50 19.48 -26.44 -28.92
CA GLN A 50 18.13 -25.91 -28.70
C GLN A 50 17.10 -26.85 -29.34
N PRO A 51 16.08 -27.33 -28.61
CA PRO A 51 14.86 -27.84 -29.23
C PRO A 51 14.14 -26.68 -29.95
N GLU A 52 13.33 -27.01 -30.96
CA GLU A 52 12.62 -26.08 -31.85
C GLU A 52 12.01 -24.85 -31.13
N MET A 53 12.13 -23.69 -31.77
CA MET A 53 11.48 -22.45 -31.34
C MET A 53 9.96 -22.65 -31.33
N PHE A 54 9.31 -22.34 -30.21
CA PHE A 54 7.86 -22.15 -30.18
C PHE A 54 7.48 -21.07 -31.20
N ASP A 55 6.64 -21.44 -32.17
CA ASP A 55 6.30 -20.61 -33.33
C ASP A 55 5.45 -19.37 -32.97
N GLY A 56 4.81 -19.39 -31.80
CA GLY A 56 3.93 -18.32 -31.32
C GLY A 56 2.45 -18.64 -31.37
N SER A 57 2.07 -19.88 -31.69
CA SER A 57 0.68 -20.34 -31.71
C SER A 57 -0.04 -20.13 -30.37
N PRO A 58 -1.31 -19.72 -30.35
CA PRO A 58 -2.10 -19.64 -29.12
C PRO A 58 -2.33 -21.05 -28.54
N GLN A 59 -2.20 -21.18 -27.22
CA GLN A 59 -2.47 -22.43 -26.50
C GLN A 59 -3.68 -22.25 -25.59
N ALA A 60 -4.77 -22.96 -25.86
CA ALA A 60 -5.90 -23.07 -24.94
C ALA A 60 -5.50 -23.96 -23.75
N LEU A 61 -5.81 -23.50 -22.53
CA LEU A 61 -5.54 -24.18 -21.27
C LEU A 61 -6.80 -24.88 -20.73
N SER A 62 -7.95 -24.20 -20.78
CA SER A 62 -9.24 -24.69 -20.29
C SER A 62 -10.40 -23.90 -20.89
N ALA A 63 -11.61 -24.49 -20.85
CA ALA A 63 -12.80 -23.86 -21.40
C ALA A 63 -14.06 -24.19 -20.58
N TYR A 64 -14.95 -23.20 -20.47
CA TYR A 64 -16.14 -23.23 -19.63
C TYR A 64 -17.36 -22.72 -20.38
N LEU A 65 -18.52 -23.36 -20.16
CA LEU A 65 -19.80 -22.88 -20.68
C LEU A 65 -20.42 -21.89 -19.68
N ILE A 66 -20.70 -20.68 -20.12
CA ILE A 66 -21.36 -19.63 -19.33
C ILE A 66 -22.84 -19.60 -19.71
N LYS A 67 -23.72 -20.01 -18.78
CA LYS A 67 -25.17 -19.76 -18.89
C LYS A 67 -25.44 -18.29 -18.58
N GLN A 68 -26.03 -17.54 -19.51
CA GLN A 68 -26.61 -16.23 -19.20
C GLN A 68 -27.79 -16.41 -18.23
N HIS A 69 -27.96 -15.50 -17.27
CA HIS A 69 -29.16 -15.46 -16.44
C HIS A 69 -30.39 -15.32 -17.33
N THR A 70 -31.29 -16.30 -17.26
CA THR A 70 -32.61 -16.26 -17.89
C THR A 70 -33.44 -15.18 -17.22
N ILE A 71 -33.84 -14.17 -17.99
CA ILE A 71 -35.04 -13.38 -17.69
C ILE A 71 -36.23 -14.33 -17.83
N PRO A 72 -37.24 -14.34 -16.93
CA PRO A 72 -38.28 -15.36 -16.90
C PRO A 72 -39.18 -15.53 -18.14
N ASP A 73 -39.03 -14.74 -19.22
CA ASP A 73 -39.97 -14.74 -20.35
C ASP A 73 -39.37 -14.81 -21.76
N VAL A 74 -38.08 -15.18 -21.94
CA VAL A 74 -37.48 -15.34 -23.28
C VAL A 74 -36.81 -16.71 -23.44
N LYS A 75 -37.39 -17.59 -24.27
CA LYS A 75 -36.86 -18.91 -24.63
C LYS A 75 -35.81 -18.83 -25.74
N THR A 76 -34.65 -18.22 -25.48
CA THR A 76 -33.43 -18.45 -26.29
C THR A 76 -32.20 -18.33 -25.40
N SER A 77 -31.61 -19.47 -25.03
CA SER A 77 -30.37 -19.54 -24.25
C SER A 77 -29.16 -19.49 -25.17
N GLU A 78 -28.71 -18.31 -25.57
CA GLU A 78 -27.40 -18.15 -26.22
C GLU A 78 -26.30 -18.25 -25.13
N GLY A 79 -25.73 -19.45 -24.97
CA GLY A 79 -24.60 -19.68 -24.07
C GLY A 79 -23.30 -19.08 -24.61
N GLY A 80 -22.47 -18.51 -23.73
CA GLY A 80 -21.10 -18.11 -24.08
C GLY A 80 -20.09 -19.19 -23.70
N ILE A 81 -18.93 -19.22 -24.36
CA ILE A 81 -17.81 -20.10 -24.01
C ILE A 81 -16.62 -19.24 -23.63
N GLN A 82 -16.14 -19.38 -22.39
CA GLN A 82 -14.93 -18.71 -21.90
C GLN A 82 -13.77 -19.69 -21.94
N ILE A 83 -12.70 -19.30 -22.61
CA ILE A 83 -11.49 -20.09 -22.79
C ILE A 83 -10.34 -19.35 -22.11
N PHE A 84 -9.62 -20.02 -21.21
CA PHE A 84 -8.34 -19.52 -20.71
C PHE A 84 -7.24 -19.97 -21.66
N ALA A 85 -6.44 -19.02 -22.14
CA ALA A 85 -5.41 -19.31 -23.13
C ALA A 85 -4.11 -18.53 -22.85
N ILE A 86 -3.01 -19.03 -23.40
CA ILE A 86 -1.72 -18.33 -23.47
C ILE A 86 -1.50 -17.95 -24.93
N ILE A 87 -1.19 -16.69 -25.17
CA ILE A 87 -0.91 -16.17 -26.51
C ILE A 87 0.46 -15.50 -26.54
N LYS A 88 1.13 -15.52 -27.69
CA LYS A 88 2.30 -14.67 -27.93
C LYS A 88 1.82 -13.23 -28.16
N TRP A 89 2.42 -12.28 -27.45
CA TRP A 89 2.11 -10.85 -27.58
C TRP A 89 2.69 -10.28 -28.86
N THR A 90 2.01 -10.56 -29.96
CA THR A 90 2.11 -9.80 -31.21
C THR A 90 0.79 -9.07 -31.37
N LEU A 91 0.76 -7.81 -30.90
CA LEU A 91 -0.32 -6.87 -31.23
C LEU A 91 -0.59 -7.02 -32.74
N HIS A 92 -1.86 -7.22 -33.12
CA HIS A 92 -2.43 -7.30 -34.48
C HIS A 92 -2.96 -8.66 -34.98
N GLU A 93 -2.92 -9.75 -34.22
CA GLU A 93 -3.56 -11.01 -34.65
C GLU A 93 -5.03 -11.13 -34.18
N GLU A 94 -5.91 -11.54 -35.10
CA GLU A 94 -7.30 -11.91 -34.80
C GLU A 94 -7.34 -13.41 -34.45
N TYR A 95 -7.93 -13.72 -33.30
CA TYR A 95 -8.04 -15.09 -32.79
C TYR A 95 -9.40 -15.69 -33.15
N LEU A 96 -9.39 -16.97 -33.52
CA LEU A 96 -10.57 -17.75 -33.85
C LEU A 96 -10.71 -18.91 -32.85
N CYS A 97 -11.95 -19.18 -32.45
CA CYS A 97 -12.33 -20.38 -31.71
C CYS A 97 -12.77 -21.46 -32.70
N LEU A 98 -12.19 -22.65 -32.61
CA LEU A 98 -12.64 -23.84 -33.33
C LEU A 98 -13.47 -24.67 -32.36
N LEU A 99 -14.77 -24.77 -32.61
CA LEU A 99 -15.75 -25.45 -31.77
C LEU A 99 -16.15 -26.76 -32.40
N ASP A 100 -16.00 -27.86 -31.66
CA ASP A 100 -16.47 -29.18 -32.09
C ASP A 100 -17.92 -29.39 -31.67
N CYS A 101 -18.85 -29.22 -32.62
CA CYS A 101 -20.27 -29.51 -32.48
C CYS A 101 -20.57 -30.89 -33.11
N ASP A 102 -20.48 -31.98 -32.33
CA ASP A 102 -20.76 -33.36 -32.78
C ASP A 102 -20.01 -33.76 -34.07
N ASP A 103 -18.68 -33.78 -34.03
CA ASP A 103 -17.77 -34.11 -35.14
C ASP A 103 -17.81 -33.11 -36.31
N ARG A 104 -18.40 -31.92 -36.11
CA ARG A 104 -18.32 -30.79 -37.04
C ARG A 104 -17.63 -29.59 -36.40
N VAL A 105 -16.53 -29.16 -37.01
CA VAL A 105 -15.76 -27.99 -36.54
C VAL A 105 -16.37 -26.69 -37.08
N VAL A 106 -16.82 -25.83 -36.19
CA VAL A 106 -17.37 -24.49 -36.49
C VAL A 106 -16.41 -23.41 -36.04
N PHE A 107 -16.27 -22.35 -36.83
CA PHE A 107 -15.37 -21.24 -36.55
C PHE A 107 -16.14 -20.05 -36.00
N MET A 108 -15.57 -19.37 -35.01
CA MET A 108 -16.11 -18.11 -34.53
C MET A 108 -15.01 -17.17 -34.07
N ASP A 109 -15.25 -15.87 -34.23
CA ASP A 109 -14.32 -14.86 -33.74
C ASP A 109 -14.24 -14.91 -32.21
N ALA A 110 -13.01 -14.90 -31.69
CA ALA A 110 -12.73 -14.87 -30.27
C ALA A 110 -12.64 -13.41 -29.80
N GLN A 111 -13.44 -13.03 -28.82
CA GLN A 111 -13.26 -11.76 -28.13
C GLN A 111 -12.16 -11.91 -27.07
N VAL A 112 -11.03 -11.25 -27.30
CA VAL A 112 -9.89 -11.27 -26.36
C VAL A 112 -10.12 -10.30 -25.21
N LYS A 113 -10.18 -10.82 -23.99
CA LYS A 113 -10.17 -10.05 -22.75
C LYS A 113 -8.82 -10.29 -22.06
N ILE A 114 -7.94 -9.31 -22.14
CA ILE A 114 -6.60 -9.37 -21.57
C ILE A 114 -6.70 -9.15 -20.05
N PHE A 115 -5.94 -9.93 -19.28
CA PHE A 115 -5.71 -9.66 -17.87
C PHE A 115 -4.22 -9.32 -17.71
N LEU A 116 -3.94 -8.05 -17.42
CA LEU A 116 -2.66 -7.42 -17.08
C LEU A 116 -1.34 -8.11 -17.53
N SER A 117 -0.55 -7.40 -18.33
CA SER A 117 0.89 -7.67 -18.49
C SER A 117 1.66 -7.03 -17.34
N VAL A 118 2.18 -7.79 -16.39
CA VAL A 118 3.08 -7.24 -15.36
C VAL A 118 4.56 -7.25 -15.82
N HIS A 119 4.88 -7.77 -17.01
CA HIS A 119 6.29 -7.98 -17.39
C HIS A 119 6.57 -7.68 -18.86
N SER A 120 7.84 -7.38 -19.15
CA SER A 120 8.49 -7.33 -20.46
C SER A 120 8.58 -8.73 -21.12
N PHE A 121 7.48 -9.47 -21.13
CA PHE A 121 7.42 -10.87 -21.55
C PHE A 121 6.64 -11.02 -22.86
N PRO A 122 7.11 -11.83 -23.83
CA PRO A 122 6.46 -11.96 -25.14
C PRO A 122 5.22 -12.86 -25.13
N TYR A 123 4.74 -13.36 -23.98
CA TYR A 123 3.52 -14.17 -23.87
C TYR A 123 2.60 -13.65 -22.77
N MET A 124 1.28 -13.82 -22.95
CA MET A 124 0.27 -13.31 -22.03
C MET A 124 -0.84 -14.32 -21.80
N LEU A 125 -1.35 -14.38 -20.56
CA LEU A 125 -2.57 -15.09 -20.23
C LEU A 125 -3.77 -14.24 -20.65
N VAL A 126 -4.70 -14.82 -21.40
CA VAL A 126 -5.90 -14.14 -21.86
C VAL A 126 -7.14 -14.98 -21.63
N ASP A 127 -8.27 -14.30 -21.45
CA ASP A 127 -9.58 -14.91 -21.53
C ASP A 127 -10.13 -14.66 -22.93
N LEU A 128 -10.44 -15.71 -23.65
CA LEU A 128 -11.09 -15.63 -24.95
C LEU A 128 -12.56 -15.98 -24.76
N HIS A 129 -13.44 -15.08 -25.17
CA HIS A 129 -14.89 -15.32 -25.11
C HIS A 129 -15.40 -15.59 -26.52
N CYS A 130 -16.01 -16.76 -26.70
CA CYS A 130 -16.60 -17.18 -27.96
C CYS A 130 -18.11 -17.34 -27.75
N HIS A 131 -18.89 -17.06 -28.79
CA HIS A 131 -20.31 -17.42 -28.76
C HIS A 131 -20.47 -18.96 -28.87
N ASN A 132 -21.62 -19.53 -28.52
CA ASN A 132 -21.91 -20.94 -28.76
C ASN A 132 -22.86 -21.08 -29.96
N PRO A 133 -22.38 -21.52 -31.14
CA PRO A 133 -23.20 -21.62 -32.34
C PRO A 133 -23.94 -22.96 -32.44
N CYS A 134 -23.70 -23.91 -31.53
CA CYS A 134 -24.34 -25.23 -31.58
C CYS A 134 -25.79 -25.10 -31.05
N THR A 135 -26.77 -25.07 -31.95
CA THR A 135 -28.17 -24.70 -31.65
C THR A 135 -28.94 -25.70 -30.77
N LEU A 136 -28.51 -26.97 -30.67
CA LEU A 136 -29.12 -28.01 -29.82
C LEU A 136 -28.10 -29.07 -29.32
N ALA A 137 -26.80 -28.91 -29.60
CA ALA A 137 -25.76 -29.90 -29.33
C ALA A 137 -24.81 -29.47 -28.21
N THR A 138 -24.37 -30.43 -27.39
CA THR A 138 -23.31 -30.22 -26.39
C THR A 138 -21.98 -29.96 -27.09
N VAL A 139 -21.47 -28.75 -27.01
CA VAL A 139 -20.09 -28.46 -27.46
C VAL A 139 -19.14 -29.29 -26.61
N ILE A 140 -18.35 -30.16 -27.23
CA ILE A 140 -17.51 -31.13 -26.50
C ILE A 140 -16.09 -30.59 -26.31
N LYS A 141 -15.55 -29.89 -27.32
CA LYS A 141 -14.16 -29.42 -27.34
C LYS A 141 -14.03 -28.06 -28.04
N VAL A 142 -13.03 -27.28 -27.61
CA VAL A 142 -12.68 -26.02 -28.25
C VAL A 142 -11.17 -25.89 -28.41
N ALA A 143 -10.73 -25.35 -29.54
CA ALA A 143 -9.35 -24.94 -29.77
C ALA A 143 -9.28 -23.45 -30.13
N VAL A 144 -8.09 -22.87 -30.03
CA VAL A 144 -7.83 -21.48 -30.41
C VAL A 144 -6.77 -21.48 -31.50
N THR A 145 -6.96 -20.66 -32.52
CA THR A 145 -5.97 -20.41 -33.57
C THR A 145 -5.94 -18.94 -33.94
N THR A 146 -4.96 -18.52 -34.74
CA THR A 146 -4.94 -17.22 -35.41
C THR A 146 -5.36 -17.41 -36.88
N LYS A 147 -5.80 -16.33 -37.54
CA LYS A 147 -6.14 -16.36 -38.99
C LYS A 147 -4.94 -16.65 -39.91
N SER A 148 -3.71 -16.52 -39.41
CA SER A 148 -2.44 -16.63 -40.17
C SER A 148 -1.83 -18.03 -40.16
N GLN A 149 -2.30 -18.95 -39.30
CA GLN A 149 -1.67 -20.25 -39.06
C GLN A 149 -2.34 -21.44 -39.78
N ASN A 150 -1.55 -22.47 -40.06
CA ASN A 150 -1.99 -23.71 -40.70
C ASN A 150 -2.67 -24.64 -39.67
N MET A 151 -3.86 -25.15 -39.99
CA MET A 151 -4.82 -25.75 -39.05
C MET A 151 -4.38 -27.04 -38.33
N THR A 152 -3.26 -27.65 -38.71
CA THR A 152 -2.85 -28.98 -38.23
C THR A 152 -2.17 -28.98 -36.85
N GLN A 153 -2.00 -27.82 -36.19
CA GLN A 153 -1.25 -27.69 -34.94
C GLN A 153 -2.06 -27.24 -33.70
N SER A 154 -3.38 -27.01 -33.82
CA SER A 154 -4.19 -26.51 -32.70
C SER A 154 -4.58 -27.61 -31.70
N SER A 155 -4.30 -27.39 -30.41
CA SER A 155 -4.67 -28.31 -29.33
C SER A 155 -6.09 -28.05 -28.82
N PHE A 156 -7.00 -29.01 -29.05
CA PHE A 156 -8.35 -28.97 -28.50
C PHE A 156 -8.38 -29.23 -26.98
N VAL A 157 -9.19 -28.46 -26.27
CA VAL A 157 -9.46 -28.61 -24.84
C VAL A 157 -10.94 -28.92 -24.62
N GLN A 158 -11.25 -29.84 -23.71
CA GLN A 158 -12.64 -30.17 -23.39
C GLN A 158 -13.33 -29.05 -22.62
N ILE A 159 -14.59 -28.78 -22.99
CA ILE A 159 -15.44 -27.83 -22.27
C ILE A 159 -15.99 -28.50 -21.02
N GLN A 160 -15.75 -27.88 -19.87
CA GLN A 160 -16.28 -28.35 -18.60
C GLN A 160 -17.76 -27.97 -18.48
N SER A 161 -18.63 -28.97 -18.31
CA SER A 161 -20.05 -28.76 -18.04
C SER A 161 -20.33 -28.91 -16.54
N PHE A 162 -21.12 -28.00 -15.97
CA PHE A 162 -21.49 -28.04 -14.56
C PHE A 162 -22.77 -28.88 -14.39
N ASN A 163 -22.68 -29.96 -13.60
CA ASN A 163 -23.85 -30.75 -13.23
C ASN A 163 -24.59 -30.07 -12.06
N GLU A 164 -25.59 -29.23 -12.36
CA GLU A 164 -26.32 -28.44 -11.37
C GLU A 164 -27.16 -29.27 -10.38
N SER A 165 -27.37 -30.57 -10.65
CA SER A 165 -28.11 -31.46 -9.75
C SER A 165 -27.27 -32.08 -8.62
N GLU A 166 -25.95 -31.99 -8.68
CA GLU A 166 -25.08 -32.51 -7.61
C GLU A 166 -24.93 -31.48 -6.49
N PRO A 167 -25.01 -31.90 -5.20
CA PRO A 167 -24.77 -30.99 -4.10
C PRO A 167 -23.32 -30.49 -4.11
N PRO A 168 -23.07 -29.23 -3.72
CA PRO A 168 -21.71 -28.71 -3.65
C PRO A 168 -20.90 -29.50 -2.63
N ARG A 169 -19.69 -29.88 -3.04
CA ARG A 169 -18.68 -30.52 -2.20
C ARG A 169 -18.29 -29.60 -1.06
N ASP A 170 -17.94 -30.16 0.09
CA ASP A 170 -17.54 -29.32 1.20
C ASP A 170 -16.12 -28.75 0.98
N LEU A 171 -15.16 -29.61 0.63
CA LEU A 171 -13.76 -29.24 0.47
C LEU A 171 -13.16 -29.73 -0.86
N THR A 172 -12.57 -28.81 -1.63
CA THR A 172 -11.77 -29.11 -2.82
C THR A 172 -10.41 -28.46 -2.75
N VAL A 173 -9.38 -29.17 -3.21
CA VAL A 173 -7.99 -28.71 -3.17
C VAL A 173 -7.44 -28.57 -4.59
N CYS A 174 -6.69 -27.52 -4.84
CA CYS A 174 -6.08 -27.24 -6.13
C CYS A 174 -4.59 -26.98 -5.98
N ILE A 175 -3.82 -27.91 -6.52
CA ILE A 175 -2.36 -27.98 -6.44
C ILE A 175 -1.77 -27.51 -7.77
N SER A 176 -1.06 -26.39 -7.76
CA SER A 176 -0.29 -25.94 -8.92
C SER A 176 1.12 -26.50 -8.91
N ALA A 177 1.41 -27.45 -9.82
CA ALA A 177 2.62 -28.24 -9.93
C ALA A 177 3.50 -27.94 -11.16
N PHE A 178 3.59 -26.66 -11.56
CA PHE A 178 4.48 -26.20 -12.65
C PHE A 178 5.94 -25.90 -12.23
N SER A 179 6.27 -26.10 -10.95
CA SER A 179 7.58 -25.83 -10.34
C SER A 179 8.22 -27.12 -9.81
N ASN A 180 9.54 -27.12 -9.54
CA ASN A 180 10.32 -28.30 -9.13
C ASN A 180 9.74 -29.01 -7.89
N TYR A 181 8.80 -29.93 -8.10
CA TYR A 181 8.17 -30.72 -7.04
C TYR A 181 9.11 -31.82 -6.58
N ASP A 182 9.50 -31.80 -5.30
CA ASP A 182 10.10 -32.96 -4.65
C ASP A 182 9.03 -34.03 -4.42
N ARG A 183 9.33 -35.27 -4.84
CA ARG A 183 8.51 -36.48 -4.64
C ARG A 183 7.98 -36.60 -3.21
N ARG A 184 8.80 -36.29 -2.20
CA ARG A 184 8.39 -36.40 -0.79
C ARG A 184 7.29 -35.38 -0.45
N ARG A 185 7.35 -34.17 -1.01
CA ARG A 185 6.43 -33.06 -0.70
C ARG A 185 5.04 -33.23 -1.31
N LEU A 186 4.94 -33.67 -2.57
CA LEU A 186 3.61 -33.91 -3.17
C LEU A 186 2.85 -35.00 -2.41
N LEU A 187 3.54 -36.08 -2.04
CA LEU A 187 2.97 -37.16 -1.23
C LEU A 187 2.47 -36.66 0.13
N GLN A 188 3.24 -35.79 0.79
CA GLN A 188 2.84 -35.16 2.04
C GLN A 188 1.61 -34.26 1.88
N HIS A 189 1.59 -33.38 0.87
CA HIS A 189 0.45 -32.49 0.62
C HIS A 189 -0.82 -33.27 0.30
N VAL A 190 -0.78 -34.19 -0.67
CA VAL A 190 -1.95 -34.98 -1.04
C VAL A 190 -2.47 -35.78 0.16
N SER A 191 -1.57 -36.44 0.91
CA SER A 191 -1.98 -37.19 2.11
C SER A 191 -2.56 -36.30 3.22
N ALA A 192 -2.01 -35.10 3.43
CA ALA A 192 -2.53 -34.15 4.40
C ALA A 192 -3.93 -33.66 4.03
N TYR A 193 -4.15 -33.33 2.75
CA TYR A 193 -5.45 -32.90 2.26
C TYR A 193 -6.51 -34.00 2.32
N GLN A 194 -6.13 -35.25 2.05
CA GLN A 194 -7.02 -36.39 2.24
C GLN A 194 -7.45 -36.53 3.71
N HIS A 195 -6.52 -36.35 4.66
CA HIS A 195 -6.81 -36.32 6.10
C HIS A 195 -7.75 -35.18 6.51
N LEU A 196 -7.68 -34.02 5.84
CA LEU A 196 -8.57 -32.90 6.08
C LEU A 196 -10.01 -33.12 5.54
N GLY A 197 -10.29 -34.31 5.00
CA GLY A 197 -11.61 -34.68 4.46
C GLY A 197 -11.89 -34.08 3.09
N THR A 198 -10.84 -33.87 2.29
CA THR A 198 -11.00 -33.38 0.91
C THR A 198 -11.82 -34.36 0.06
N GLU A 199 -12.81 -33.86 -0.66
CA GLU A 199 -13.65 -34.65 -1.57
C GLU A 199 -13.08 -34.71 -2.99
N LYS A 200 -12.32 -33.68 -3.41
CA LYS A 200 -11.70 -33.61 -4.74
C LYS A 200 -10.35 -32.87 -4.70
N ILE A 201 -9.35 -33.39 -5.40
CA ILE A 201 -8.03 -32.74 -5.56
C ILE A 201 -7.74 -32.54 -7.06
N TYR A 202 -7.48 -31.30 -7.48
CA TYR A 202 -6.99 -30.96 -8.82
C TYR A 202 -5.47 -30.74 -8.77
N ILE A 203 -4.71 -31.39 -9.64
CA ILE A 203 -3.26 -31.21 -9.78
C ILE A 203 -2.95 -30.66 -11.17
N TYR A 204 -2.51 -29.40 -11.24
CA TYR A 204 -2.15 -28.72 -12.50
C TYR A 204 -0.67 -28.90 -12.80
N GLN A 205 -0.31 -29.43 -13.97
CA GLN A 205 1.09 -29.67 -14.33
C GLN A 205 1.33 -29.58 -15.84
N SER A 206 2.60 -29.67 -16.26
CA SER A 206 3.00 -29.81 -17.67
C SER A 206 3.43 -31.24 -18.03
N GLU A 207 3.47 -31.59 -19.33
CA GLU A 207 3.69 -32.97 -19.81
C GLU A 207 5.12 -33.50 -19.59
N THR A 208 6.13 -32.65 -19.35
CA THR A 208 7.54 -33.11 -19.30
C THR A 208 8.07 -33.55 -17.93
N SER A 209 7.30 -33.50 -16.85
CA SER A 209 7.79 -33.98 -15.54
C SER A 209 7.76 -35.51 -15.46
N VAL A 210 8.85 -36.14 -15.93
CA VAL A 210 9.04 -37.60 -15.92
C VAL A 210 8.96 -38.19 -14.52
N GLU A 211 9.45 -37.48 -13.49
CA GLU A 211 9.27 -37.87 -12.09
C GLU A 211 7.79 -37.84 -11.66
N MET A 212 7.01 -36.81 -12.03
CA MET A 212 5.60 -36.68 -11.65
C MET A 212 4.71 -37.74 -12.30
N GLN A 213 4.91 -38.03 -13.59
CA GLN A 213 4.16 -39.05 -14.32
C GLN A 213 4.33 -40.45 -13.72
N LYS A 214 5.50 -40.75 -13.13
CA LYS A 214 5.74 -42.01 -12.40
C LYS A 214 5.02 -42.06 -11.03
N MET A 215 4.59 -40.92 -10.49
CA MET A 215 3.96 -40.80 -9.17
C MET A 215 2.43 -40.73 -9.21
N LEU A 216 1.86 -40.05 -10.22
CA LEU A 216 0.42 -39.81 -10.37
C LEU A 216 -0.46 -41.08 -10.33
N PRO A 217 -0.06 -42.22 -10.91
CA PRO A 217 -0.85 -43.45 -10.87
C PRO A 217 -1.19 -43.93 -9.44
N LYS A 218 -0.36 -43.59 -8.44
CA LYS A 218 -0.61 -43.97 -7.04
C LYS A 218 -1.79 -43.23 -6.40
N PHE A 219 -2.15 -42.06 -6.94
CA PHE A 219 -3.25 -41.24 -6.42
C PHE A 219 -4.55 -41.41 -7.21
N LEU A 220 -4.46 -41.87 -8.46
CA LEU A 220 -5.61 -42.03 -9.36
C LEU A 220 -6.50 -43.25 -9.04
N GLN A 221 -6.01 -44.20 -8.23
CA GLN A 221 -6.73 -45.44 -7.90
C GLN A 221 -8.04 -45.26 -7.12
N GLY A 222 -8.30 -44.06 -6.56
CA GLY A 222 -9.52 -43.75 -5.79
C GLY A 222 -10.49 -42.75 -6.43
N GLY A 223 -10.25 -42.29 -7.67
CA GLY A 223 -11.16 -41.39 -8.41
C GLY A 223 -11.28 -39.93 -7.92
N CYS A 224 -10.73 -39.60 -6.75
CA CYS A 224 -10.87 -38.26 -6.14
C CYS A 224 -9.76 -37.26 -6.55
N VAL A 225 -8.67 -37.72 -7.16
CA VAL A 225 -7.60 -36.85 -7.71
C VAL A 225 -7.76 -36.74 -9.22
N GLU A 226 -7.75 -35.51 -9.74
CA GLU A 226 -7.81 -35.20 -11.16
C GLU A 226 -6.58 -34.40 -11.57
N VAL A 227 -5.94 -34.84 -12.64
CA VAL A 227 -4.68 -34.25 -13.11
C VAL A 227 -4.97 -33.43 -14.36
N ILE A 228 -4.74 -32.12 -14.26
CA ILE A 228 -4.92 -31.17 -15.35
C ILE A 228 -3.55 -30.95 -16.01
N ASN A 229 -3.35 -31.59 -17.16
CA ASN A 229 -2.13 -31.47 -17.94
C ASN A 229 -2.26 -30.31 -18.95
N TRP A 230 -1.42 -29.29 -18.80
CA TRP A 230 -1.29 -28.21 -19.77
C TRP A 230 -0.07 -28.41 -20.66
N LYS A 231 -0.26 -28.30 -21.97
CA LYS A 231 0.78 -28.50 -22.99
C LYS A 231 1.73 -27.30 -23.14
N VAL A 232 2.27 -26.81 -22.02
CA VAL A 232 3.04 -25.55 -21.94
C VAL A 232 4.56 -25.75 -21.98
N ASP A 233 5.02 -27.00 -22.10
CA ASP A 233 6.45 -27.35 -22.04
C ASP A 233 7.30 -26.69 -23.14
N ALA A 234 6.72 -26.48 -24.33
CA ALA A 234 7.40 -25.80 -25.43
C ALA A 234 7.73 -24.33 -25.12
N ILE A 235 7.02 -23.72 -24.15
CA ILE A 235 7.17 -22.32 -23.74
C ILE A 235 8.03 -22.19 -22.46
N LEU A 236 8.11 -23.23 -21.64
CA LEU A 236 8.89 -23.28 -20.38
C LEU A 236 10.40 -23.49 -20.64
N ARG A 237 11.13 -22.43 -20.99
CA ARG A 237 12.62 -22.45 -21.14
C ARG A 237 13.34 -21.85 -19.91
N PRO A 238 14.59 -22.27 -19.58
CA PRO A 238 15.31 -21.85 -18.36
C PRO A 238 15.52 -20.34 -18.20
N ALA A 239 15.71 -19.59 -19.29
CA ALA A 239 15.95 -18.14 -19.25
C ALA A 239 14.70 -17.31 -18.86
N ASN A 240 13.51 -17.92 -18.94
CA ASN A 240 12.20 -17.26 -18.84
C ASN A 240 11.27 -17.96 -17.82
N ALA A 241 11.77 -18.96 -17.09
CA ALA A 241 10.94 -19.91 -16.35
C ALA A 241 10.21 -19.27 -15.15
N THR A 242 10.86 -18.36 -14.42
CA THR A 242 10.33 -17.86 -13.15
C THR A 242 9.04 -17.03 -13.31
N ASP A 243 8.98 -16.13 -14.28
CA ASP A 243 7.82 -15.26 -14.51
C ASP A 243 6.65 -16.02 -15.16
N LEU A 244 6.95 -16.93 -16.09
CA LEU A 244 5.93 -17.77 -16.75
C LEU A 244 5.34 -18.80 -15.78
N ILE A 245 6.15 -19.39 -14.89
CA ILE A 245 5.66 -20.30 -13.85
C ILE A 245 4.69 -19.58 -12.91
N GLN A 246 4.94 -18.31 -12.56
CA GLN A 246 4.01 -17.52 -11.75
C GLN A 246 2.70 -17.24 -12.48
N ALA A 247 2.75 -16.93 -13.78
CA ALA A 247 1.55 -16.74 -14.59
C ALA A 247 0.72 -18.04 -14.71
N LEU A 248 1.38 -19.20 -14.86
CA LEU A 248 0.74 -20.51 -14.89
C LEU A 248 0.13 -20.90 -13.53
N GLN A 249 0.81 -20.58 -12.42
CA GLN A 249 0.29 -20.78 -11.06
C GLN A 249 -1.01 -20.00 -10.84
N TRP A 250 -1.02 -18.73 -11.24
CA TRP A 250 -2.23 -17.91 -11.18
C TRP A 250 -3.35 -18.45 -12.06
N ALA A 251 -3.03 -18.84 -13.30
CA ALA A 251 -4.00 -19.43 -14.20
C ALA A 251 -4.63 -20.71 -13.60
N ALA A 252 -3.85 -21.55 -12.93
CA ALA A 252 -4.33 -22.79 -12.33
C ALA A 252 -5.30 -22.52 -11.17
N TRP A 253 -5.01 -21.52 -10.35
CA TRP A 253 -5.92 -21.10 -9.28
C TRP A 253 -7.22 -20.49 -9.82
N ARG A 254 -7.14 -19.67 -10.88
CA ARG A 254 -8.33 -19.15 -11.56
C ARG A 254 -9.18 -20.29 -12.11
N ASP A 255 -8.55 -21.22 -12.83
CA ASP A 255 -9.18 -22.41 -13.37
C ASP A 255 -9.92 -23.21 -12.28
N CYS A 256 -9.25 -23.44 -11.16
CA CYS A 256 -9.82 -24.12 -10.00
C CYS A 256 -11.06 -23.41 -9.44
N ILE A 257 -11.01 -22.09 -9.26
CA ILE A 257 -12.16 -21.31 -8.78
C ILE A 257 -13.33 -21.45 -9.75
N TYR A 258 -13.08 -21.37 -11.06
CA TYR A 258 -14.12 -21.51 -12.07
C TYR A 258 -14.73 -22.92 -12.08
N ARG A 259 -13.93 -23.99 -12.00
CA ARG A 259 -14.41 -25.39 -11.89
C ARG A 259 -15.32 -25.63 -10.69
N ASN A 260 -15.09 -24.89 -9.60
CA ASN A 260 -15.76 -25.14 -8.34
C ASN A 260 -16.74 -24.03 -7.91
N LYS A 261 -16.96 -23.02 -8.76
CA LYS A 261 -17.83 -21.85 -8.49
C LYS A 261 -19.24 -22.22 -7.99
N ARG A 262 -19.74 -23.40 -8.41
CA ARG A 262 -21.03 -23.98 -7.97
C ARG A 262 -20.90 -25.40 -7.41
N GLY A 263 -19.69 -25.93 -7.39
CA GLY A 263 -19.40 -27.32 -7.10
C GLY A 263 -18.72 -27.55 -5.75
N SER A 264 -18.21 -26.51 -5.09
CA SER A 264 -17.57 -26.63 -3.78
C SER A 264 -17.81 -25.40 -2.89
N GLN A 265 -17.90 -25.60 -1.57
CA GLN A 265 -18.05 -24.54 -0.58
C GLN A 265 -16.70 -23.95 -0.16
N ASN A 266 -15.69 -24.81 0.03
CA ASN A 266 -14.35 -24.41 0.45
C ASN A 266 -13.29 -24.86 -0.57
N LEU A 267 -12.39 -23.94 -0.93
CA LEU A 267 -11.27 -24.18 -1.84
C LEU A 267 -9.93 -23.94 -1.16
N VAL A 268 -9.01 -24.89 -1.28
CA VAL A 268 -7.61 -24.71 -0.89
C VAL A 268 -6.77 -24.52 -2.13
N LEU A 269 -6.04 -23.39 -2.19
CA LEU A 269 -5.10 -23.10 -3.27
C LEU A 269 -3.68 -23.30 -2.77
N THR A 270 -2.90 -24.16 -3.42
CA THR A 270 -1.53 -24.47 -3.00
C THR A 270 -0.54 -24.42 -4.17
N THR A 271 0.67 -23.95 -3.89
CA THR A 271 1.86 -23.99 -4.75
C THR A 271 2.87 -25.02 -4.25
N SER A 272 4.02 -25.13 -4.92
CA SER A 272 5.11 -26.05 -4.59
C SER A 272 6.08 -25.56 -3.49
N ASP A 273 6.03 -24.29 -3.12
CA ASP A 273 6.86 -23.69 -2.07
C ASP A 273 6.17 -23.74 -0.70
N GLN A 274 6.96 -23.82 0.39
CA GLN A 274 6.44 -23.76 1.77
C GLN A 274 5.85 -22.38 2.12
N ASN A 275 6.12 -21.41 1.26
CA ASN A 275 5.73 -20.02 1.36
C ASN A 275 4.39 -19.86 0.63
N GLY A 276 3.28 -19.95 1.38
CA GLY A 276 1.92 -19.89 0.83
C GLY A 276 1.59 -18.57 0.11
N LEU A 277 0.39 -18.54 -0.48
CA LEU A 277 -0.26 -17.44 -1.25
C LEU A 277 0.12 -15.99 -0.87
N LEU A 278 0.39 -15.75 0.41
CA LEU A 278 0.56 -14.45 1.07
C LEU A 278 2.01 -13.92 1.05
N THR A 279 3.00 -14.75 0.72
CA THR A 279 4.43 -14.36 0.81
C THR A 279 4.99 -13.77 -0.49
N LYS A 280 4.29 -13.91 -1.62
CA LYS A 280 4.66 -13.30 -2.90
C LYS A 280 3.72 -12.15 -3.23
N GLY A 281 4.19 -10.92 -3.00
CA GLY A 281 3.42 -9.70 -3.26
C GLY A 281 2.81 -9.63 -4.65
N TYR A 282 3.47 -10.20 -5.67
CA TYR A 282 2.99 -10.20 -7.05
C TYR A 282 1.85 -11.18 -7.33
N ALA A 283 1.88 -12.40 -6.77
CA ALA A 283 0.84 -13.41 -6.96
C ALA A 283 -0.47 -13.03 -6.25
N TRP A 284 -0.36 -12.44 -5.06
CA TRP A 284 -1.49 -11.89 -4.31
C TRP A 284 -2.08 -10.64 -5.01
N THR A 285 -1.25 -9.75 -5.54
CA THR A 285 -1.72 -8.58 -6.30
C THR A 285 -2.54 -8.98 -7.53
N GLY A 286 -2.08 -9.98 -8.29
CA GLY A 286 -2.83 -10.52 -9.44
C GLY A 286 -4.16 -11.15 -9.04
N MET A 287 -4.22 -11.83 -7.88
CA MET A 287 -5.45 -12.43 -7.36
C MET A 287 -6.44 -11.40 -6.80
N LEU A 288 -5.95 -10.35 -6.11
CA LEU A 288 -6.75 -9.20 -5.68
C LEU A 288 -7.39 -8.47 -6.87
N GLN A 289 -6.70 -8.38 -8.01
CA GLN A 289 -7.28 -7.83 -9.24
C GLN A 289 -8.42 -8.71 -9.77
N VAL A 290 -8.30 -10.03 -9.71
CA VAL A 290 -9.40 -10.95 -10.07
C VAL A 290 -10.59 -10.72 -9.15
N PHE A 291 -10.37 -10.67 -7.83
CA PHE A 291 -11.46 -10.40 -6.88
C PHE A 291 -12.13 -9.06 -7.15
N ARG A 292 -11.36 -7.98 -7.37
CA ARG A 292 -11.93 -6.66 -7.72
C ARG A 292 -12.72 -6.68 -9.04
N LYS A 293 -12.21 -7.36 -10.07
CA LYS A 293 -12.83 -7.39 -11.41
C LYS A 293 -14.09 -8.27 -11.45
N GLU A 294 -14.12 -9.35 -10.68
CA GLU A 294 -15.28 -10.25 -10.51
C GLU A 294 -16.24 -9.75 -9.41
N ASN A 295 -16.06 -8.52 -8.91
CA ASN A 295 -16.90 -7.88 -7.89
C ASN A 295 -16.97 -8.64 -6.55
N PHE A 296 -15.90 -9.32 -6.19
CA PHE A 296 -15.73 -9.99 -4.91
C PHE A 296 -15.09 -9.05 -3.87
N SER A 297 -15.69 -8.93 -2.70
CA SER A 297 -15.07 -8.36 -1.50
C SER A 297 -14.46 -9.45 -0.64
N ILE A 298 -13.23 -9.21 -0.19
CA ILE A 298 -12.66 -9.94 0.93
C ILE A 298 -13.17 -9.22 2.18
N ASN A 299 -14.08 -9.84 2.90
CA ASN A 299 -14.67 -9.20 4.08
C ASN A 299 -13.85 -9.42 5.33
N ASP A 300 -13.33 -10.64 5.51
CA ASP A 300 -12.55 -11.03 6.67
C ASP A 300 -11.42 -11.97 6.24
N MET A 301 -10.21 -11.65 6.68
CA MET A 301 -9.07 -12.57 6.67
C MET A 301 -8.90 -13.07 8.10
N GLU A 302 -9.35 -14.29 8.37
CA GLU A 302 -9.35 -14.87 9.71
C GLU A 302 -8.33 -16.00 9.77
N VAL A 303 -7.37 -15.90 10.69
CA VAL A 303 -6.38 -16.96 10.91
C VAL A 303 -6.94 -17.92 11.97
N ARG A 304 -7.27 -19.15 11.59
CA ARG A 304 -7.83 -20.18 12.47
C ARG A 304 -6.86 -21.34 12.70
N ASP A 305 -6.82 -21.84 13.92
CA ASP A 305 -5.93 -22.92 14.36
C ASP A 305 -6.76 -24.19 14.62
N CYS A 306 -6.47 -25.31 13.93
CA CYS A 306 -7.38 -26.47 13.87
C CYS A 306 -6.84 -27.80 14.44
N ALA A 307 -5.73 -27.86 15.17
CA ALA A 307 -5.07 -29.16 15.41
C ALA A 307 -5.88 -30.17 16.24
N ARG A 308 -6.76 -29.73 17.16
CA ARG A 308 -7.49 -30.65 18.05
C ARG A 308 -8.48 -31.58 17.34
N TYR A 309 -9.01 -31.18 16.17
CA TYR A 309 -9.97 -32.00 15.41
C TYR A 309 -9.30 -33.03 14.49
N VAL A 310 -8.07 -32.77 14.04
CA VAL A 310 -7.33 -33.67 13.13
C VAL A 310 -6.74 -34.85 13.91
N ALA A 311 -6.37 -34.67 15.18
CA ALA A 311 -5.75 -35.70 16.01
C ALA A 311 -6.74 -36.65 16.71
N THR A 312 -8.02 -36.29 16.83
CA THR A 312 -9.03 -37.09 17.56
C THR A 312 -9.80 -38.07 16.68
N SER A 313 -9.55 -38.10 15.36
CA SER A 313 -10.22 -39.05 14.45
C SER A 313 -9.70 -40.49 14.54
N ASP A 314 -8.62 -40.74 15.31
CA ASP A 314 -8.11 -42.09 15.60
C ASP A 314 -9.07 -42.96 16.43
N ASP A 315 -10.13 -42.39 17.02
CA ASP A 315 -11.17 -43.13 17.77
C ASP A 315 -12.38 -43.59 16.94
N ALA A 316 -12.37 -43.38 15.62
CA ALA A 316 -13.45 -43.88 14.73
C ALA A 316 -13.32 -45.39 14.38
N GLY A 317 -12.57 -46.15 15.17
CA GLY A 317 -12.49 -47.61 15.10
C GLY A 317 -13.72 -48.32 15.67
N ARG A 318 -14.94 -47.90 15.29
CA ARG A 318 -16.21 -48.64 15.42
C ARG A 318 -17.34 -47.80 14.82
N GLN A 319 -17.56 -47.90 13.51
CA GLN A 319 -18.90 -47.65 12.97
C GLN A 319 -19.30 -48.76 12.00
N GLU A 320 -20.49 -49.25 12.28
CA GLU A 320 -21.22 -50.30 11.59
C GLU A 320 -21.36 -50.00 10.09
N LYS A 321 -21.41 -51.07 9.31
CA LYS A 321 -21.86 -51.06 7.92
C LYS A 321 -23.28 -50.50 7.85
N SER A 322 -23.42 -49.19 7.66
CA SER A 322 -24.67 -48.62 7.14
C SER A 322 -24.64 -48.69 5.62
N THR A 323 -25.61 -49.42 5.08
CA THR A 323 -25.90 -49.54 3.67
C THR A 323 -26.87 -48.42 3.34
N GLU A 324 -26.41 -47.40 2.59
CA GLU A 324 -27.14 -46.57 1.61
C GLU A 324 -26.48 -45.18 1.45
N GLY A 325 -25.96 -44.88 0.26
CA GLY A 325 -25.80 -43.52 -0.27
C GLY A 325 -24.64 -42.63 0.23
N ALA A 326 -23.53 -43.16 0.74
CA ALA A 326 -22.39 -42.34 1.17
C ALA A 326 -21.56 -41.79 -0.01
N GLN A 327 -21.43 -40.46 -0.09
CA GLN A 327 -20.52 -39.75 -0.99
C GLN A 327 -19.07 -40.25 -0.74
N VAL A 328 -18.39 -40.73 -1.78
CA VAL A 328 -17.05 -41.33 -1.68
C VAL A 328 -16.03 -40.27 -1.25
N ARG A 329 -15.63 -40.26 0.03
CA ARG A 329 -14.49 -39.46 0.51
C ARG A 329 -13.20 -39.99 -0.12
N CYS A 330 -12.22 -39.12 -0.43
CA CYS A 330 -10.88 -39.57 -0.81
C CYS A 330 -10.39 -40.59 0.23
N GLY A 331 -10.07 -41.82 -0.20
CA GLY A 331 -9.96 -43.01 0.66
C GLY A 331 -8.97 -42.97 1.83
N ASP A 332 -9.08 -44.02 2.65
CA ASP A 332 -8.36 -44.26 3.91
C ASP A 332 -6.84 -44.27 3.69
N ALA A 333 -6.14 -43.33 4.33
CA ALA A 333 -4.71 -43.19 4.20
C ALA A 333 -3.99 -44.33 4.93
N THR A 334 -3.54 -45.37 4.21
CA THR A 334 -2.67 -46.44 4.73
C THR A 334 -1.25 -45.96 5.12
N ILE A 335 -1.03 -44.65 5.22
CA ILE A 335 0.28 -44.04 5.51
C ILE A 335 0.16 -43.30 6.85
N LYS A 336 0.88 -43.78 7.88
CA LYS A 336 0.97 -43.14 9.21
C LYS A 336 1.23 -41.62 9.08
N PRO A 337 0.64 -40.79 9.96
CA PRO A 337 0.64 -39.35 9.82
C PRO A 337 2.08 -38.82 9.95
N LEU A 338 2.60 -38.30 8.84
CA LEU A 338 3.83 -37.52 8.78
C LEU A 338 3.48 -36.02 8.73
N LEU A 339 2.55 -35.58 9.58
CA LEU A 339 2.29 -34.16 9.86
C LEU A 339 3.24 -33.74 10.99
N ARG A 340 4.50 -33.48 10.65
CA ARG A 340 5.52 -32.89 11.56
C ARG A 340 6.02 -31.53 11.06
N THR A 341 5.27 -30.85 10.19
CA THR A 341 5.69 -29.58 9.57
C THR A 341 4.65 -28.50 9.74
N ASP A 342 5.07 -27.34 10.28
CA ASP A 342 4.31 -26.08 10.32
C ASP A 342 3.88 -25.72 8.89
N THR A 343 2.65 -26.10 8.49
CA THR A 343 2.15 -25.88 7.12
C THR A 343 0.93 -24.96 7.21
N THR A 344 1.03 -23.78 6.60
CA THR A 344 -0.07 -22.80 6.54
C THR A 344 -0.86 -23.02 5.26
N PHE A 345 -2.18 -23.15 5.37
CA PHE A 345 -3.06 -23.35 4.22
C PHE A 345 -3.96 -22.14 4.01
N ALA A 346 -4.05 -21.64 2.78
CA ALA A 346 -5.02 -20.61 2.41
C ALA A 346 -6.33 -21.27 1.97
N VAL A 347 -7.44 -20.93 2.64
CA VAL A 347 -8.78 -21.44 2.33
C VAL A 347 -9.66 -20.30 1.86
N LEU A 348 -10.23 -20.44 0.67
CA LEU A 348 -11.23 -19.55 0.11
C LEU A 348 -12.60 -20.17 0.35
N THR A 349 -13.48 -19.46 1.07
CA THR A 349 -14.89 -19.86 1.22
C THR A 349 -15.71 -19.14 0.15
N LEU A 350 -16.36 -19.91 -0.72
CA LEU A 350 -17.28 -19.40 -1.74
C LEU A 350 -18.67 -19.26 -1.10
N ALA A 351 -19.14 -18.03 -0.90
CA ALA A 351 -20.37 -17.73 -0.17
C ALA A 351 -21.63 -18.35 -0.82
N ALA A 352 -21.97 -19.56 -0.38
CA ALA A 352 -23.34 -20.08 -0.36
C ALA A 352 -23.63 -20.43 1.10
N GLU A 353 -24.76 -19.97 1.64
CA GLU A 353 -25.14 -20.30 3.02
C GLU A 353 -25.03 -21.82 3.24
N PRO A 354 -24.44 -22.27 4.36
CA PRO A 354 -24.27 -23.69 4.61
C PRO A 354 -25.64 -24.35 4.65
N SER A 355 -25.94 -25.15 3.63
CA SER A 355 -27.13 -25.99 3.62
C SER A 355 -27.06 -26.89 4.86
N THR A 356 -28.08 -26.81 5.71
CA THR A 356 -28.23 -27.61 6.93
C THR A 356 -28.16 -29.11 6.60
N LYS A 357 -26.96 -29.72 6.63
CA LYS A 357 -26.77 -31.17 6.47
C LYS A 357 -25.65 -31.72 7.36
N LYS A 358 -25.89 -32.94 7.84
CA LYS A 358 -25.31 -33.60 9.03
C LYS A 358 -23.88 -34.18 8.90
N ASN A 359 -23.09 -33.88 7.87
CA ASN A 359 -21.77 -34.50 7.66
C ASN A 359 -20.71 -33.52 7.12
N LEU A 360 -20.38 -32.47 7.89
CA LEU A 360 -19.30 -31.53 7.56
C LEU A 360 -17.93 -32.23 7.55
N SER A 361 -17.01 -31.83 6.67
CA SER A 361 -15.60 -32.24 6.69
C SER A 361 -14.92 -31.80 8.00
N PRO A 362 -13.81 -32.45 8.43
CA PRO A 362 -13.01 -31.97 9.56
C PRO A 362 -12.62 -30.49 9.44
N LEU A 363 -12.35 -30.01 8.21
CA LEU A 363 -12.09 -28.59 7.96
C LEU A 363 -13.32 -27.72 8.21
N ALA A 364 -14.49 -28.06 7.67
CA ALA A 364 -15.70 -27.26 7.87
C ALA A 364 -16.22 -27.29 9.32
N GLN A 365 -16.03 -28.41 10.03
CA GLN A 365 -16.27 -28.49 11.48
C GLN A 365 -15.32 -27.55 12.24
N CYS A 366 -14.05 -27.49 11.85
CA CYS A 366 -13.12 -26.53 12.44
C CYS A 366 -13.54 -25.07 12.15
N LEU A 367 -13.87 -24.74 10.90
CA LEU A 367 -14.32 -23.41 10.50
C LEU A 367 -15.66 -22.99 11.15
N GLY A 368 -16.46 -23.94 11.67
CA GLY A 368 -17.69 -23.68 12.40
C GLY A 368 -17.54 -23.54 13.93
N SER A 369 -16.38 -23.85 14.51
CA SER A 369 -16.17 -23.88 15.96
C SER A 369 -15.24 -22.77 16.46
N THR A 370 -15.42 -22.32 17.71
CA THR A 370 -14.50 -21.40 18.40
C THR A 370 -13.25 -22.15 18.84
N ALA A 371 -12.10 -21.86 18.23
CA ALA A 371 -10.89 -22.67 18.40
C ALA A 371 -10.12 -22.40 19.71
N SER A 372 -9.68 -23.51 20.32
CA SER A 372 -8.68 -23.60 21.39
C SER A 372 -7.29 -23.95 20.83
N GLN A 373 -6.23 -23.60 21.56
CA GLN A 373 -4.81 -23.63 21.16
C GLN A 373 -4.26 -24.97 20.62
N GLU A 374 -3.40 -24.84 19.59
CA GLU A 374 -2.42 -25.74 18.94
C GLU A 374 -2.72 -26.21 17.49
N GLN A 375 -1.63 -26.56 16.78
CA GLN A 375 -1.16 -26.06 15.46
C GLN A 375 -1.65 -26.78 14.18
N VAL A 376 -2.53 -26.13 13.40
CA VAL A 376 -2.54 -26.06 11.92
C VAL A 376 -3.19 -24.72 11.56
N THR A 377 -2.41 -23.80 10.97
CA THR A 377 -2.86 -22.44 10.66
C THR A 377 -3.57 -22.40 9.30
N PHE A 378 -4.87 -22.08 9.31
CA PHE A 378 -5.65 -21.78 8.12
C PHE A 378 -5.89 -20.28 8.01
N VAL A 379 -5.65 -19.71 6.84
CA VAL A 379 -6.09 -18.34 6.54
C VAL A 379 -7.42 -18.46 5.80
N GLN A 380 -8.52 -18.20 6.50
CA GLN A 380 -9.85 -18.15 5.91
C GLN A 380 -10.04 -16.78 5.25
N LEU A 381 -10.30 -16.80 3.96
CA LEU A 381 -10.70 -15.64 3.18
C LEU A 381 -12.18 -15.80 2.81
N ARG A 382 -13.03 -14.96 3.41
CA ARG A 382 -14.44 -14.91 3.03
C ARG A 382 -14.61 -13.96 1.86
N ILE A 383 -15.03 -14.54 0.74
CA ILE A 383 -15.39 -13.78 -0.44
C ILE A 383 -16.91 -13.59 -0.46
N GLN A 384 -17.36 -12.35 -0.35
CA GLN A 384 -18.75 -11.98 -0.64
C GLN A 384 -18.82 -11.20 -1.94
N GLU A 385 -19.93 -11.28 -2.66
CA GLU A 385 -20.16 -10.39 -3.79
C GLU A 385 -20.46 -8.99 -3.25
N LYS A 386 -19.68 -7.98 -3.65
CA LYS A 386 -19.82 -6.63 -3.12
C LYS A 386 -21.09 -5.98 -3.69
N GLU A 387 -21.85 -5.26 -2.87
CA GLU A 387 -22.69 -4.19 -3.41
C GLU A 387 -21.76 -3.19 -4.10
N LYS A 388 -21.94 -2.99 -5.42
CA LYS A 388 -21.03 -2.23 -6.28
C LYS A 388 -20.85 -0.80 -5.77
N ALA A 389 -19.68 -0.50 -5.20
CA ALA A 389 -19.16 0.86 -5.23
C ALA A 389 -18.93 1.24 -6.71
N SER A 390 -19.58 2.30 -7.17
CA SER A 390 -19.58 2.69 -8.58
C SER A 390 -18.23 3.28 -8.99
N SER A 391 -17.33 2.46 -9.54
CA SER A 391 -16.10 2.97 -10.18
C SER A 391 -16.44 3.96 -11.31
N LEU A 392 -15.66 5.04 -11.46
CA LEU A 392 -15.93 6.08 -12.46
C LEU A 392 -15.80 5.56 -13.90
N VAL A 393 -14.75 4.77 -14.18
CA VAL A 393 -14.55 4.13 -15.50
C VAL A 393 -15.33 2.82 -15.55
N LYS A 394 -16.17 2.66 -16.58
CA LYS A 394 -17.08 1.52 -16.74
C LYS A 394 -16.98 0.92 -18.14
N PRO A 395 -16.71 -0.39 -18.30
CA PRO A 395 -16.66 -1.03 -19.62
C PRO A 395 -18.07 -1.20 -20.19
N VAL A 396 -18.22 -0.94 -21.49
CA VAL A 396 -19.46 -1.24 -22.20
C VAL A 396 -19.40 -2.70 -22.65
N ARG A 397 -20.39 -3.49 -22.24
CA ARG A 397 -20.46 -4.91 -22.60
C ARG A 397 -20.51 -5.07 -24.12
N ASP A 398 -19.79 -6.07 -24.63
CA ASP A 398 -19.72 -6.43 -26.04
C ASP A 398 -19.22 -5.30 -26.97
N ALA A 399 -18.55 -4.29 -26.40
CA ALA A 399 -17.95 -3.20 -27.15
C ALA A 399 -16.49 -2.99 -26.75
N GLN A 400 -15.64 -2.56 -27.70
CA GLN A 400 -14.26 -2.14 -27.41
C GLN A 400 -14.21 -0.68 -26.90
N ALA A 401 -15.06 -0.39 -25.91
CA ALA A 401 -15.29 0.95 -25.37
C ALA A 401 -15.51 0.93 -23.85
N LEU A 402 -15.04 2.00 -23.19
CA LEU A 402 -15.28 2.33 -21.79
C LEU A 402 -15.96 3.70 -21.74
N VAL A 403 -16.85 3.90 -20.79
CA VAL A 403 -17.50 5.20 -20.53
C VAL A 403 -17.17 5.67 -19.13
N VAL A 404 -17.08 7.00 -18.96
CA VAL A 404 -16.62 7.65 -17.72
C VAL A 404 -17.74 8.49 -17.11
N SER A 405 -18.31 9.39 -17.89
CA SER A 405 -19.30 10.37 -17.42
C SER A 405 -20.14 10.90 -18.57
N ALA A 406 -21.32 11.43 -18.24
CA ALA A 406 -22.24 12.03 -19.19
C ALA A 406 -22.57 13.48 -18.78
N PHE A 407 -22.70 14.35 -19.78
CA PHE A 407 -22.94 15.78 -19.63
C PHE A 407 -23.95 16.26 -20.66
N TYR A 408 -24.69 17.31 -20.32
CA TYR A 408 -25.55 18.00 -21.27
C TYR A 408 -24.79 19.14 -21.97
N GLU A 409 -24.74 19.10 -23.30
CA GLU A 409 -24.04 20.07 -24.16
C GLU A 409 -25.06 20.89 -24.94
N ASP A 410 -25.29 22.13 -24.48
CA ASP A 410 -26.20 23.09 -25.10
C ASP A 410 -25.53 24.38 -25.59
N ARG A 411 -24.20 24.45 -25.59
CA ARG A 411 -23.47 25.61 -26.10
C ARG A 411 -23.61 25.69 -27.62
N GLN A 412 -23.68 26.92 -28.12
CA GLN A 412 -23.82 27.21 -29.56
C GLN A 412 -25.01 26.49 -30.21
N GLN A 413 -26.17 26.43 -29.53
CA GLN A 413 -27.41 25.80 -30.01
C GLN A 413 -27.28 24.29 -30.31
N LYS A 414 -26.27 23.63 -29.72
CA LYS A 414 -26.26 22.17 -29.65
C LYS A 414 -27.38 21.71 -28.71
N ASP A 415 -27.93 20.53 -28.93
CA ASP A 415 -28.88 19.90 -28.01
C ASP A 415 -28.55 18.40 -27.92
N LEU A 416 -27.46 18.12 -27.22
CA LEU A 416 -26.78 16.83 -27.25
C LEU A 416 -26.46 16.35 -25.83
N ILE A 417 -26.47 15.02 -25.66
CA ILE A 417 -25.86 14.35 -24.52
C ILE A 417 -24.44 13.98 -24.93
N LEU A 418 -23.45 14.53 -24.23
CA LEU A 418 -22.03 14.22 -24.43
C LEU A 418 -21.57 13.23 -23.36
N ILE A 419 -21.05 12.10 -23.79
CA ILE A 419 -20.47 11.08 -22.93
C ILE A 419 -18.95 11.07 -23.16
N ILE A 420 -18.18 11.15 -22.07
CA ILE A 420 -16.72 10.97 -22.10
C ILE A 420 -16.43 9.48 -22.09
N GLY A 421 -15.70 9.01 -23.10
CA GLY A 421 -15.35 7.60 -23.26
C GLY A 421 -13.91 7.35 -23.64
N ILE A 422 -13.53 6.08 -23.66
CA ILE A 422 -12.25 5.55 -24.11
C ILE A 422 -12.55 4.44 -25.09
N VAL A 423 -12.05 4.52 -26.32
CA VAL A 423 -12.38 3.55 -27.37
C VAL A 423 -11.13 3.00 -28.05
N LYS A 424 -11.18 1.76 -28.53
CA LYS A 424 -10.11 1.22 -29.38
C LYS A 424 -10.18 1.89 -30.75
N ARG A 425 -9.17 2.68 -31.07
CA ARG A 425 -9.21 3.59 -32.20
C ARG A 425 -9.40 2.87 -33.53
N SER A 426 -8.60 1.84 -33.78
CA SER A 426 -8.62 1.09 -35.04
C SER A 426 -9.97 0.41 -35.33
N HIS A 427 -10.77 0.15 -34.31
CA HIS A 427 -12.09 -0.47 -34.44
C HIS A 427 -13.16 0.56 -34.86
N TYR A 428 -13.18 1.73 -34.22
CA TYR A 428 -14.18 2.76 -34.50
C TYR A 428 -13.82 3.66 -35.68
N GLU A 429 -12.54 3.94 -35.94
CA GLU A 429 -12.09 4.68 -37.14
C GLU A 429 -12.45 3.94 -38.44
N LYS A 430 -12.54 2.61 -38.40
CA LYS A 430 -12.94 1.76 -39.53
C LYS A 430 -14.46 1.53 -39.62
N GLY A 431 -15.26 2.13 -38.73
CA GLY A 431 -16.70 1.93 -38.67
C GLY A 431 -17.13 0.51 -38.25
N GLN A 432 -16.26 -0.24 -37.58
CA GLN A 432 -16.53 -1.64 -37.19
C GLN A 432 -17.21 -1.77 -35.81
N GLY A 433 -17.34 -0.66 -35.06
CA GLY A 433 -18.00 -0.63 -33.76
C GLY A 433 -19.22 0.28 -33.77
N ALA A 434 -20.33 -0.19 -33.20
CA ALA A 434 -21.56 0.58 -33.00
C ALA A 434 -21.86 0.71 -31.51
N LEU A 435 -22.25 1.91 -31.09
CA LEU A 435 -22.70 2.21 -29.74
C LEU A 435 -24.05 2.92 -29.83
N TYR A 436 -24.90 2.68 -28.84
CA TYR A 436 -26.22 3.27 -28.72
C TYR A 436 -26.39 3.86 -27.33
N CYS A 437 -27.08 4.99 -27.26
CA CYS A 437 -27.58 5.53 -26.01
C CYS A 437 -29.08 5.29 -25.89
N HIS A 438 -29.48 4.91 -24.70
CA HIS A 438 -30.86 4.70 -24.26
C HIS A 438 -31.16 5.82 -23.28
N VAL A 439 -32.04 6.74 -23.69
CA VAL A 439 -32.37 7.94 -22.93
C VAL A 439 -33.82 7.84 -22.46
N PRO A 440 -34.07 7.78 -21.14
CA PRO A 440 -35.43 7.83 -20.62
C PRO A 440 -35.98 9.25 -20.72
N CYS A 441 -37.11 9.39 -21.40
CA CYS A 441 -37.89 10.62 -21.51
C CYS A 441 -39.29 10.35 -20.93
N GLY A 442 -39.51 10.72 -19.67
CA GLY A 442 -40.74 10.36 -18.95
C GLY A 442 -40.85 8.85 -18.77
N ASN A 443 -41.90 8.24 -19.33
CA ASN A 443 -42.14 6.79 -19.23
C ASN A 443 -41.60 6.00 -20.44
N ALA A 444 -40.98 6.66 -21.43
CA ALA A 444 -40.47 6.03 -22.64
C ALA A 444 -38.93 6.04 -22.70
N ILE A 445 -38.34 4.98 -23.24
CA ILE A 445 -36.89 4.89 -23.50
C ILE A 445 -36.65 5.10 -24.99
N HIS A 446 -35.89 6.13 -25.33
CA HIS A 446 -35.51 6.43 -26.71
C HIS A 446 -34.09 5.96 -26.99
N VAL A 447 -33.94 5.15 -28.03
CA VAL A 447 -32.64 4.65 -28.48
C VAL A 447 -32.11 5.50 -29.62
N ARG A 448 -30.84 5.93 -29.54
CA ARG A 448 -30.15 6.69 -30.59
C ARG A 448 -28.75 6.12 -30.82
N PRO A 449 -28.27 6.08 -32.07
CA PRO A 449 -26.87 5.76 -32.34
C PRO A 449 -25.96 6.84 -31.77
N ILE A 450 -24.81 6.42 -31.22
CA ILE A 450 -23.78 7.31 -30.70
C ILE A 450 -22.84 7.72 -31.84
N GLY A 451 -22.62 9.03 -31.99
CA GLY A 451 -21.51 9.56 -32.78
C GLY A 451 -20.20 9.45 -31.99
N VAL A 452 -19.20 8.75 -32.55
CA VAL A 452 -17.89 8.54 -31.91
C VAL A 452 -16.87 9.51 -32.50
N ASP A 453 -16.40 10.45 -31.69
CA ASP A 453 -15.38 11.43 -32.07
C ASP A 453 -14.11 11.24 -31.23
N ILE A 454 -13.11 10.58 -31.83
CA ILE A 454 -11.85 10.24 -31.16
C ILE A 454 -10.91 11.44 -31.16
N HIS A 455 -10.30 11.74 -30.00
CA HIS A 455 -9.37 12.85 -29.87
C HIS A 455 -8.02 12.50 -30.52
N GLY A 456 -7.45 13.45 -31.28
CA GLY A 456 -6.20 13.26 -32.03
C GLY A 456 -4.94 13.14 -31.15
N ASP A 457 -4.97 13.67 -29.93
CA ASP A 457 -3.83 13.67 -28.99
C ASP A 457 -3.70 12.33 -28.24
N HIS A 458 -3.78 11.23 -28.98
CA HIS A 458 -3.65 9.87 -28.45
C HIS A 458 -2.21 9.34 -28.50
N PHE A 459 -1.23 10.12 -29.00
CA PHE A 459 0.22 9.81 -29.02
C PHE A 459 0.62 8.43 -29.61
N GLY A 460 -0.20 7.90 -30.54
CA GLY A 460 0.01 6.60 -31.17
C GLY A 460 -0.48 5.40 -30.36
N PHE A 461 -1.09 5.62 -29.19
CA PHE A 461 -1.64 4.54 -28.36
C PHE A 461 -2.90 3.91 -29.00
N PRO A 462 -3.15 2.60 -28.82
CA PRO A 462 -4.28 1.89 -29.44
C PRO A 462 -5.66 2.37 -28.96
N TYR A 463 -5.78 2.73 -27.68
CA TYR A 463 -6.97 3.34 -27.11
C TYR A 463 -6.79 4.84 -26.98
N GLY A 464 -7.86 5.58 -27.30
CA GLY A 464 -7.90 7.04 -27.22
C GLY A 464 -9.13 7.51 -26.48
N MET A 465 -9.05 8.72 -25.94
CA MET A 465 -10.22 9.44 -25.44
C MET A 465 -11.18 9.69 -26.62
N ALA A 466 -12.48 9.47 -26.41
CA ALA A 466 -13.52 9.81 -27.36
C ALA A 466 -14.64 10.62 -26.72
N SER A 467 -15.14 11.59 -27.49
CA SER A 467 -16.40 12.28 -27.26
C SER A 467 -17.51 11.46 -27.93
N LEU A 468 -18.34 10.81 -27.11
CA LEU A 468 -19.46 9.99 -27.54
C LEU A 468 -20.73 10.85 -27.48
N THR A 469 -21.32 11.17 -28.63
CA THR A 469 -22.42 12.14 -28.72
C THR A 469 -23.74 11.50 -29.07
N CYS A 470 -24.79 11.91 -28.38
CA CYS A 470 -26.16 11.51 -28.63
C CYS A 470 -27.07 12.71 -28.83
N THR A 471 -27.98 12.61 -29.79
CA THR A 471 -29.05 13.59 -29.94
C THR A 471 -30.00 13.50 -28.75
N ASN A 472 -30.37 14.64 -28.18
CA ASN A 472 -31.37 14.70 -27.11
C ASN A 472 -32.76 14.35 -27.68
N PRO A 473 -33.37 13.21 -27.32
CA PRO A 473 -34.68 12.82 -27.83
C PRO A 473 -35.83 13.38 -26.97
N CYS A 474 -35.53 13.99 -25.82
CA CYS A 474 -36.51 14.31 -24.78
C CYS A 474 -37.20 15.68 -24.95
N GLY A 475 -36.75 16.52 -25.89
CA GLY A 475 -37.27 17.87 -26.07
C GLY A 475 -37.19 18.69 -24.78
N SER A 476 -38.35 19.09 -24.24
CA SER A 476 -38.45 19.84 -22.97
C SER A 476 -38.47 18.98 -21.70
N THR A 477 -38.43 17.65 -21.82
CA THR A 477 -38.45 16.74 -20.66
C THR A 477 -37.08 16.74 -19.97
N ALA A 478 -37.06 16.70 -18.63
CA ALA A 478 -35.83 16.73 -17.85
C ALA A 478 -34.92 15.52 -18.16
N LEU A 479 -33.68 15.80 -18.54
CA LEU A 479 -32.63 14.81 -18.73
C LEU A 479 -32.04 14.42 -17.37
N THR A 480 -32.04 13.13 -17.05
CA THR A 480 -31.55 12.64 -15.74
C THR A 480 -30.38 11.67 -15.89
N ASN A 481 -30.55 10.65 -16.72
CA ASN A 481 -29.54 9.63 -16.96
C ASN A 481 -29.52 9.20 -18.43
N VAL A 482 -28.46 8.50 -18.83
CA VAL A 482 -28.29 7.89 -20.14
C VAL A 482 -27.65 6.53 -19.96
N THR A 483 -28.14 5.52 -20.66
CA THR A 483 -27.56 4.18 -20.65
C THR A 483 -26.84 3.90 -21.98
N VAL A 484 -25.57 3.50 -21.93
CA VAL A 484 -24.75 3.22 -23.12
C VAL A 484 -24.61 1.71 -23.31
N SER A 485 -24.85 1.22 -24.53
CA SER A 485 -24.67 -0.21 -24.87
C SER A 485 -24.27 -0.42 -26.32
N ALA A 486 -23.80 -1.63 -26.66
CA ALA A 486 -23.57 -2.05 -28.05
C ALA A 486 -24.86 -2.41 -28.82
N SER A 487 -26.00 -2.53 -28.12
CA SER A 487 -27.28 -2.95 -28.70
C SER A 487 -28.23 -1.78 -28.93
N SER A 488 -28.99 -1.83 -30.03
CA SER A 488 -30.09 -0.93 -30.34
C SER A 488 -31.41 -1.31 -29.64
N ASP A 489 -31.44 -2.42 -28.88
CA ASP A 489 -32.61 -2.86 -28.13
C ASP A 489 -32.82 -2.01 -26.86
N GLY A 490 -34.01 -1.43 -26.72
CA GLY A 490 -34.38 -0.57 -25.58
C GLY A 490 -34.45 -1.28 -24.22
N THR A 491 -34.28 -2.61 -24.18
CA THR A 491 -34.21 -3.43 -22.94
C THR A 491 -32.78 -3.82 -22.54
N SER A 492 -31.77 -3.37 -23.31
CA SER A 492 -30.37 -3.73 -23.14
C SER A 492 -29.78 -3.38 -21.76
N SER A 493 -29.07 -4.33 -21.14
CA SER A 493 -28.30 -4.13 -19.91
C SER A 493 -27.01 -3.34 -20.19
N GLY A 494 -27.13 -2.03 -20.44
CA GLY A 494 -26.01 -1.13 -20.68
C GLY A 494 -25.41 -0.51 -19.42
N VAL A 495 -24.52 0.46 -19.61
CA VAL A 495 -23.94 1.27 -18.53
C VAL A 495 -24.74 2.54 -18.35
N THR A 496 -25.48 2.66 -17.24
CA THR A 496 -26.21 3.88 -16.89
C THR A 496 -25.30 4.91 -16.23
N LEU A 497 -25.36 6.15 -16.74
CA LEU A 497 -24.63 7.32 -16.26
C LEU A 497 -25.62 8.44 -15.94
N THR A 498 -25.41 9.15 -14.83
CA THR A 498 -26.11 10.40 -14.56
C THR A 498 -25.62 11.47 -15.53
N ILE A 499 -26.55 12.24 -16.09
CA ILE A 499 -26.22 13.38 -16.94
C ILE A 499 -25.97 14.58 -16.03
N HIS A 500 -24.71 15.03 -16.00
CA HIS A 500 -24.32 16.21 -15.24
C HIS A 500 -24.54 17.50 -16.05
N ASN A 501 -24.54 18.64 -15.36
CA ASN A 501 -24.68 19.98 -15.96
C ASN A 501 -25.94 20.18 -16.81
N THR A 502 -27.02 19.50 -16.47
CA THR A 502 -28.35 19.79 -17.02
C THR A 502 -28.75 21.22 -16.66
N LYS A 503 -29.64 21.84 -17.46
CA LYS A 503 -30.07 23.23 -17.25
C LYS A 503 -30.55 23.49 -15.82
N ASP A 504 -31.28 22.55 -15.25
CA ASP A 504 -31.85 22.65 -13.89
C ASP A 504 -30.80 22.43 -12.79
N SER A 505 -29.70 21.73 -13.08
CA SER A 505 -28.64 21.45 -12.10
C SER A 505 -27.53 22.50 -12.06
N ARG A 506 -27.47 23.41 -13.03
CA ARG A 506 -26.41 24.43 -13.12
C ARG A 506 -26.60 25.49 -12.02
N PRO A 507 -25.52 25.89 -11.33
CA PRO A 507 -25.62 27.05 -10.46
C PRO A 507 -25.84 28.32 -11.32
N PRO A 508 -26.59 29.32 -10.81
CA PRO A 508 -26.85 30.57 -11.53
C PRO A 508 -25.56 31.37 -11.77
N GLU A 509 -24.61 31.26 -10.86
CA GLU A 509 -23.27 31.86 -10.96
C GLU A 509 -22.21 30.82 -10.57
N PRO A 510 -20.97 30.91 -11.09
CA PRO A 510 -19.89 30.03 -10.66
C PRO A 510 -19.67 30.10 -9.15
N GLN A 511 -19.63 28.94 -8.50
CA GLN A 511 -19.39 28.80 -7.06
C GLN A 511 -17.93 29.11 -6.68
N TRP A 512 -17.01 28.87 -7.60
CA TRP A 512 -15.58 29.04 -7.39
C TRP A 512 -14.95 29.88 -8.50
N ASP A 513 -14.01 30.76 -8.15
CA ASP A 513 -13.23 31.48 -9.15
C ASP A 513 -12.25 30.55 -9.87
N PHE A 514 -11.55 29.70 -9.11
CA PHE A 514 -10.57 28.75 -9.64
C PHE A 514 -10.79 27.34 -9.10
N THR A 515 -10.79 26.37 -10.01
CA THR A 515 -10.72 24.94 -9.70
C THR A 515 -9.50 24.33 -10.37
N VAL A 516 -8.68 23.64 -9.58
CA VAL A 516 -7.49 22.94 -10.08
C VAL A 516 -7.88 21.53 -10.49
N CYS A 517 -7.64 21.20 -11.75
CA CYS A 517 -7.79 19.85 -12.28
C CYS A 517 -6.40 19.25 -12.44
N THR A 518 -6.05 18.27 -11.59
CA THR A 518 -4.78 17.57 -11.72
C THR A 518 -4.88 16.42 -12.71
N SER A 519 -3.77 16.03 -13.32
CA SER A 519 -3.65 14.72 -13.96
C SER A 519 -3.81 13.58 -12.94
N THR A 520 -3.85 12.34 -13.45
CA THR A 520 -4.10 11.13 -12.65
C THR A 520 -2.97 10.87 -11.64
N MET A 521 -3.31 10.50 -10.41
CA MET A 521 -2.38 10.02 -9.37
C MET A 521 -2.24 8.49 -9.49
N PHE A 522 -1.02 8.00 -9.74
CA PHE A 522 -0.72 6.58 -10.01
C PHE A 522 0.64 6.16 -9.41
N ASN A 523 1.05 4.90 -9.63
CA ASN A 523 2.32 4.31 -9.16
C ASN A 523 2.57 4.41 -7.66
N SER A 524 1.52 4.27 -6.83
CA SER A 524 1.65 4.33 -5.37
C SER A 524 2.29 5.63 -4.91
N PHE A 525 1.82 6.75 -5.49
CA PHE A 525 2.29 8.11 -5.20
C PHE A 525 2.52 8.34 -3.70
N SER A 526 3.72 8.83 -3.35
CA SER A 526 4.21 8.96 -1.98
C SER A 526 4.92 10.29 -1.68
N ASN A 527 4.82 11.29 -2.57
CA ASN A 527 5.44 12.60 -2.37
C ASN A 527 4.57 13.50 -1.48
N VAL A 528 4.53 13.18 -0.18
CA VAL A 528 3.60 13.75 0.80
C VAL A 528 3.87 15.24 1.02
N LEU A 529 5.12 15.63 1.27
CA LEU A 529 5.48 17.02 1.55
C LEU A 529 5.15 17.94 0.36
N GLN A 530 5.53 17.52 -0.86
CA GLN A 530 5.23 18.29 -2.07
C GLN A 530 3.72 18.40 -2.29
N LEU A 531 2.95 17.32 -2.07
CA LEU A 531 1.49 17.37 -2.23
C LEU A 531 0.86 18.41 -1.28
N ILE A 532 1.23 18.41 -0.01
CA ILE A 532 0.73 19.40 0.96
C ILE A 532 1.12 20.80 0.49
N GLN A 533 2.39 21.02 0.14
CA GLN A 533 2.88 22.33 -0.30
C GLN A 533 2.19 22.82 -1.58
N SER A 534 1.96 21.95 -2.57
CA SER A 534 1.22 22.29 -3.80
C SER A 534 -0.23 22.65 -3.49
N LEU A 535 -0.94 21.87 -2.67
CA LEU A 535 -2.33 22.14 -2.30
C LEU A 535 -2.48 23.48 -1.55
N GLU A 536 -1.58 23.76 -0.61
CA GLU A 536 -1.54 25.02 0.11
C GLU A 536 -1.18 26.20 -0.79
N MET A 537 -0.23 26.01 -1.71
CA MET A 537 0.07 27.03 -2.73
C MET A 537 -1.14 27.31 -3.61
N TYR A 538 -1.92 26.29 -4.01
CA TYR A 538 -3.13 26.51 -4.79
C TYR A 538 -4.17 27.33 -4.01
N GLN A 539 -4.35 27.08 -2.70
CA GLN A 539 -5.21 27.92 -1.86
C GLN A 539 -4.74 29.38 -1.83
N LEU A 540 -3.44 29.61 -1.60
CA LEU A 540 -2.85 30.95 -1.55
C LEU A 540 -3.00 31.71 -2.88
N LEU A 541 -2.94 30.98 -4.00
CA LEU A 541 -3.13 31.55 -5.34
C LEU A 541 -4.60 31.79 -5.70
N GLY A 542 -5.55 31.35 -4.86
CA GLY A 542 -6.98 31.62 -4.99
C GLY A 542 -7.84 30.42 -5.39
N ALA A 543 -7.30 29.20 -5.44
CA ALA A 543 -8.09 27.99 -5.65
C ALA A 543 -9.03 27.73 -4.47
N ARG A 544 -10.26 27.29 -4.76
CA ARG A 544 -11.23 26.85 -3.74
C ARG A 544 -11.65 25.40 -3.89
N LYS A 545 -11.25 24.76 -4.99
CA LYS A 545 -11.51 23.34 -5.25
C LYS A 545 -10.33 22.72 -6.00
N VAL A 546 -9.95 21.51 -5.62
CA VAL A 546 -8.96 20.69 -6.32
C VAL A 546 -9.56 19.33 -6.61
N VAL A 547 -9.33 18.80 -7.81
CA VAL A 547 -9.89 17.53 -8.27
C VAL A 547 -8.75 16.58 -8.62
N ILE A 548 -8.70 15.45 -7.92
CA ILE A 548 -7.64 14.44 -8.06
C ILE A 548 -8.27 13.12 -8.52
N TYR A 549 -7.78 12.58 -9.63
CA TYR A 549 -8.17 11.27 -10.15
C TYR A 549 -7.18 10.23 -9.63
N LYS A 550 -7.59 9.43 -8.64
CA LYS A 550 -6.69 8.57 -7.87
C LYS A 550 -6.79 7.11 -8.30
N THR A 551 -5.65 6.55 -8.74
CA THR A 551 -5.47 5.11 -9.00
C THR A 551 -4.89 4.41 -7.76
N SER A 552 -3.74 4.90 -7.27
CA SER A 552 -3.09 4.39 -6.04
C SER A 552 -2.16 5.45 -5.43
N CYS A 553 -2.00 5.42 -4.11
CA CYS A 553 -1.10 6.28 -3.33
C CYS A 553 -0.65 5.55 -2.05
N SER A 554 0.31 6.11 -1.31
CA SER A 554 0.69 5.62 0.02
C SER A 554 -0.36 5.95 1.09
N ASP A 555 -0.27 5.30 2.25
CA ASP A 555 -1.18 5.55 3.38
C ASP A 555 -1.04 6.97 3.94
N GLN A 556 0.18 7.53 3.96
CA GLN A 556 0.41 8.91 4.37
C GLN A 556 -0.26 9.91 3.42
N VAL A 557 -0.18 9.66 2.10
CA VAL A 557 -0.89 10.48 1.11
C VAL A 557 -2.39 10.33 1.29
N GLN A 558 -2.88 9.12 1.57
CA GLN A 558 -4.30 8.87 1.81
C GLN A 558 -4.82 9.69 3.00
N GLU A 559 -4.07 9.71 4.11
CA GLU A 559 -4.42 10.50 5.30
C GLU A 559 -4.50 12.01 5.01
N VAL A 560 -3.56 12.54 4.20
CA VAL A 560 -3.58 13.94 3.75
C VAL A 560 -4.77 14.21 2.82
N LEU A 561 -5.08 13.31 1.88
CA LEU A 561 -6.24 13.46 1.02
C LEU A 561 -7.55 13.45 1.81
N ASP A 562 -7.67 12.56 2.80
CA ASP A 562 -8.87 12.48 3.65
C ASP A 562 -9.09 13.75 4.47
N TYR A 563 -8.00 14.38 4.95
CA TYR A 563 -8.04 15.69 5.59
C TYR A 563 -8.66 16.76 4.68
N TYR A 564 -8.13 16.95 3.47
CA TYR A 564 -8.64 17.99 2.56
C TYR A 564 -10.01 17.65 1.93
N VAL A 565 -10.35 16.37 1.80
CA VAL A 565 -11.69 15.92 1.40
C VAL A 565 -12.70 16.29 2.48
N LYS A 566 -12.36 16.07 3.75
CA LYS A 566 -13.20 16.46 4.89
C LYS A 566 -13.39 17.99 4.98
N GLU A 567 -12.35 18.77 4.68
CA GLU A 567 -12.47 20.23 4.59
C GLU A 567 -13.29 20.70 3.36
N GLY A 568 -13.53 19.82 2.39
CA GLY A 568 -14.23 20.13 1.14
C GLY A 568 -13.36 20.76 0.06
N PHE A 569 -12.09 21.05 0.34
CA PHE A 569 -11.15 21.66 -0.60
C PHE A 569 -10.73 20.70 -1.72
N VAL A 570 -10.46 19.43 -1.40
CA VAL A 570 -10.09 18.40 -2.38
C VAL A 570 -11.29 17.49 -2.65
N GLN A 571 -11.43 17.05 -3.90
CA GLN A 571 -12.30 15.95 -4.28
C GLN A 571 -11.48 14.85 -4.95
N VAL A 572 -11.56 13.65 -4.38
CA VAL A 572 -10.88 12.47 -4.92
C VAL A 572 -11.89 11.63 -5.71
N LEU A 573 -11.59 11.39 -6.99
CA LEU A 573 -12.37 10.51 -7.87
C LEU A 573 -11.60 9.21 -8.08
N GLU A 574 -12.26 8.08 -7.84
CA GLU A 574 -11.66 6.76 -8.02
C GLU A 574 -11.41 6.48 -9.51
N TRP A 575 -10.14 6.31 -9.88
CA TRP A 575 -9.70 6.14 -11.27
C TRP A 575 -9.23 4.71 -11.51
N THR A 576 -10.09 3.91 -12.14
CA THR A 576 -9.91 2.45 -12.27
C THR A 576 -9.57 1.99 -13.70
N VAL A 577 -9.01 2.87 -14.52
CA VAL A 577 -8.72 2.55 -15.94
C VAL A 577 -7.75 1.36 -16.08
N ASN A 578 -6.85 1.18 -15.13
CA ASN A 578 -5.90 0.07 -15.04
C ASN A 578 -6.55 -1.31 -14.79
N LEU A 579 -7.84 -1.35 -14.41
CA LEU A 579 -8.58 -2.62 -14.32
C LEU A 579 -9.00 -3.17 -15.68
N TYR A 580 -9.06 -2.30 -16.70
CA TYR A 580 -9.63 -2.62 -18.01
C TYR A 580 -8.61 -2.49 -19.16
N LEU A 581 -7.64 -1.60 -19.02
CA LEU A 581 -6.57 -1.34 -19.99
C LEU A 581 -5.21 -1.42 -19.29
N ASN A 582 -4.14 -1.62 -20.06
CA ASN A 582 -2.77 -1.42 -19.60
C ASN A 582 -2.32 0.04 -19.88
N PRO A 583 -2.48 0.99 -18.93
CA PRO A 583 -2.03 2.36 -19.12
C PRO A 583 -0.51 2.49 -19.17
N SER A 584 -0.04 3.44 -19.96
CA SER A 584 1.38 3.78 -20.05
C SER A 584 1.85 4.62 -18.86
N THR A 585 3.06 4.36 -18.37
CA THR A 585 3.81 5.26 -17.47
C THR A 585 4.67 6.27 -18.24
N SER A 586 4.81 6.09 -19.57
CA SER A 586 5.58 6.94 -20.46
C SER A 586 4.69 7.71 -21.43
N TRP A 587 5.17 8.87 -21.89
CA TRP A 587 4.52 9.69 -22.91
C TRP A 587 4.58 9.06 -24.31
N SER A 588 5.52 8.13 -24.55
CA SER A 588 5.79 7.58 -25.89
C SER A 588 5.28 6.15 -26.04
N PHE A 589 4.39 5.94 -27.01
CA PHE A 589 3.93 4.59 -27.38
C PHE A 589 5.10 3.71 -27.85
N LYS A 590 6.09 4.28 -28.55
CA LYS A 590 7.27 3.52 -29.03
C LYS A 590 8.09 2.93 -27.88
N LEU A 591 8.13 3.60 -26.73
CA LEU A 591 8.91 3.18 -25.56
C LEU A 591 8.16 2.14 -24.71
N HIS A 592 6.85 2.31 -24.51
CA HIS A 592 6.10 1.51 -23.53
C HIS A 592 5.07 0.54 -24.13
N LYS A 593 4.67 0.73 -25.40
CA LYS A 593 3.70 -0.11 -26.15
C LYS A 593 2.43 -0.49 -25.37
N ALA A 594 1.98 0.40 -24.50
CA ALA A 594 0.77 0.25 -23.68
C ALA A 594 -0.53 0.55 -24.45
N ASP A 595 -1.68 0.34 -23.81
CA ASP A 595 -3.00 0.54 -24.43
C ASP A 595 -3.44 2.01 -24.45
N LEU A 596 -3.17 2.75 -23.37
CA LEU A 596 -3.66 4.12 -23.17
C LEU A 596 -2.54 5.07 -22.73
N HIS A 597 -2.55 6.27 -23.29
CA HIS A 597 -1.55 7.29 -22.99
C HIS A 597 -1.60 7.73 -21.51
N TYR A 598 -0.43 7.64 -20.84
CA TYR A 598 -0.12 8.25 -19.54
C TYR A 598 -1.23 8.16 -18.49
N HIS A 599 -1.59 6.93 -18.10
CA HIS A 599 -2.67 6.65 -17.15
C HIS A 599 -4.05 7.25 -17.46
N GLY A 600 -4.29 7.67 -18.71
CA GLY A 600 -5.56 8.25 -19.13
C GLY A 600 -5.73 9.71 -18.72
N GLN A 601 -4.63 10.44 -18.49
CA GLN A 601 -4.67 11.85 -18.05
C GLN A 601 -5.56 12.75 -18.93
N ILE A 602 -5.60 12.53 -20.24
CA ILE A 602 -6.44 13.33 -21.16
C ILE A 602 -7.93 13.09 -20.90
N VAL A 603 -8.30 11.85 -20.59
CA VAL A 603 -9.68 11.49 -20.25
C VAL A 603 -10.09 12.16 -18.94
N ALA A 604 -9.22 12.12 -17.93
CA ALA A 604 -9.43 12.78 -16.64
C ALA A 604 -9.56 14.31 -16.76
N LEU A 605 -8.70 14.95 -17.56
CA LEU A 605 -8.77 16.41 -17.80
C LEU A 605 -10.06 16.81 -18.51
N ASN A 606 -10.56 16.00 -19.46
CA ASN A 606 -11.83 16.29 -20.12
C ASN A 606 -13.04 16.00 -19.22
N ASP A 607 -13.00 14.97 -18.36
CA ASP A 607 -14.02 14.79 -17.31
C ASP A 607 -14.09 16.02 -16.41
N CYS A 608 -12.93 16.50 -15.93
CA CYS A 608 -12.85 17.68 -15.08
C CYS A 608 -13.36 18.93 -15.79
N LEU A 609 -12.97 19.12 -17.06
CA LEU A 609 -13.40 20.23 -17.88
C LEU A 609 -14.91 20.36 -17.89
N TYR A 610 -15.61 19.29 -18.26
CA TYR A 610 -17.07 19.32 -18.31
C TYR A 610 -17.66 19.36 -16.91
N ARG A 611 -17.22 18.52 -15.96
CA ARG A 611 -17.78 18.45 -14.60
C ARG A 611 -17.86 19.79 -13.87
N TYR A 612 -16.90 20.69 -14.10
CA TYR A 612 -16.83 21.96 -13.39
C TYR A 612 -17.07 23.19 -14.27
N MET A 613 -17.46 23.01 -15.54
CA MET A 613 -17.56 24.14 -16.48
C MET A 613 -18.56 25.24 -16.10
N TYR A 614 -19.60 24.89 -15.33
CA TYR A 614 -20.59 25.87 -14.87
C TYR A 614 -20.43 26.23 -13.39
N SER A 615 -19.68 25.45 -12.62
CA SER A 615 -19.45 25.70 -11.20
C SER A 615 -18.18 26.51 -10.95
N SER A 616 -17.28 26.60 -11.93
CA SER A 616 -15.99 27.28 -11.81
C SER A 616 -15.81 28.33 -12.90
N ARG A 617 -15.37 29.54 -12.53
CA ARG A 617 -15.10 30.62 -13.49
C ARG A 617 -13.88 30.29 -14.38
N TYR A 618 -12.84 29.75 -13.77
CA TYR A 618 -11.64 29.28 -14.45
C TYR A 618 -11.24 27.88 -13.95
N LEU A 619 -10.74 27.06 -14.87
CA LEU A 619 -10.04 25.82 -14.55
C LEU A 619 -8.54 26.01 -14.73
N VAL A 620 -7.79 25.47 -13.79
CA VAL A 620 -6.33 25.41 -13.82
C VAL A 620 -5.94 23.98 -14.15
N LEU A 621 -5.40 23.76 -15.36
CA LEU A 621 -5.04 22.44 -15.86
C LEU A 621 -3.53 22.23 -15.72
N ILE A 622 -3.13 21.49 -14.68
CA ILE A 622 -1.73 21.31 -14.24
C ILE A 622 -1.50 19.88 -13.70
N ASP A 623 -0.24 19.50 -13.50
CA ASP A 623 0.15 18.27 -12.81
C ASP A 623 0.42 18.53 -11.31
N GLN A 624 0.61 17.46 -10.53
CA GLN A 624 0.79 17.53 -9.07
C GLN A 624 2.13 18.19 -8.65
N ASP A 625 3.11 18.15 -9.54
CA ASP A 625 4.45 18.73 -9.41
C ASP A 625 4.59 20.12 -10.07
N GLU A 626 3.48 20.73 -10.48
CA GLU A 626 3.45 22.00 -11.21
C GLU A 626 2.67 23.09 -10.46
N ILE A 627 3.19 24.33 -10.47
CA ILE A 627 2.56 25.51 -9.86
C ILE A 627 2.65 26.69 -10.82
N ILE A 628 1.53 27.34 -11.18
CA ILE A 628 1.55 28.58 -11.96
C ILE A 628 1.80 29.76 -11.01
N VAL A 629 2.98 30.36 -11.06
CA VAL A 629 3.43 31.42 -10.14
C VAL A 629 3.36 32.79 -10.84
N PRO A 630 2.54 33.74 -10.35
CA PRO A 630 2.53 35.12 -10.85
C PRO A 630 3.76 35.91 -10.35
N TYR A 631 4.37 36.74 -11.17
CA TYR A 631 5.58 37.53 -10.82
C TYR A 631 5.28 38.99 -10.47
N LYS A 632 4.17 39.53 -10.99
CA LYS A 632 3.73 40.91 -10.71
C LYS A 632 2.57 41.01 -9.71
N HIS A 633 2.00 39.87 -9.32
CA HIS A 633 0.81 39.77 -8.49
C HIS A 633 0.97 38.64 -7.46
N ASN A 634 0.11 38.60 -6.46
CA ASN A 634 0.18 37.61 -5.37
C ASN A 634 -0.80 36.44 -5.52
N ASN A 635 -1.72 36.50 -6.49
CA ASN A 635 -2.72 35.46 -6.71
C ASN A 635 -3.14 35.42 -8.19
N TRP A 636 -3.87 34.38 -8.59
CA TRP A 636 -4.34 34.22 -9.96
C TRP A 636 -5.42 35.22 -10.34
N ARG A 637 -6.23 35.71 -9.40
CA ARG A 637 -7.29 36.67 -9.72
C ARG A 637 -6.71 37.96 -10.29
N ASP A 638 -5.80 38.58 -9.54
CA ASP A 638 -5.15 39.83 -9.91
C ASP A 638 -4.33 39.67 -11.20
N LEU A 639 -3.69 38.51 -11.38
CA LEU A 639 -2.98 38.16 -12.61
C LEU A 639 -3.93 38.09 -13.81
N ILE A 640 -5.04 37.35 -13.70
CA ILE A 640 -5.98 37.21 -14.82
C ILE A 640 -6.65 38.53 -15.14
N ASP A 641 -7.02 39.33 -14.13
CA ASP A 641 -7.63 40.63 -14.35
C ASP A 641 -6.67 41.58 -15.10
N SER A 642 -5.40 41.65 -14.70
CA SER A 642 -4.40 42.47 -15.42
C SER A 642 -4.12 41.97 -16.85
N LEU A 643 -4.06 40.66 -17.05
CA LEU A 643 -3.89 40.07 -18.39
C LEU A 643 -5.08 40.37 -19.31
N ARG A 644 -6.30 40.49 -18.76
CA ARG A 644 -7.52 40.82 -19.51
C ARG A 644 -7.62 42.30 -19.84
N GLU A 645 -7.05 43.19 -19.04
CA GLU A 645 -6.90 44.61 -19.40
C GLU A 645 -6.02 44.78 -20.64
N VAL A 646 -4.89 44.07 -20.67
CA VAL A 646 -3.94 44.11 -21.80
C VAL A 646 -4.48 43.36 -23.03
N THR A 647 -5.24 42.29 -22.81
CA THR A 647 -5.84 41.50 -23.89
C THR A 647 -7.34 41.32 -23.65
N PRO A 648 -8.15 42.35 -23.98
CA PRO A 648 -9.59 42.28 -23.82
C PRO A 648 -10.18 41.06 -24.53
N GLY A 649 -11.05 40.36 -23.81
CA GLY A 649 -11.70 39.13 -24.28
C GLY A 649 -10.83 37.86 -24.21
N ALA A 650 -9.64 37.89 -23.60
CA ALA A 650 -8.88 36.66 -23.35
C ALA A 650 -9.62 35.73 -22.38
N ASN A 651 -9.66 34.44 -22.72
CA ASN A 651 -10.27 33.38 -21.92
C ASN A 651 -9.34 32.20 -21.66
N ILE A 652 -8.22 32.13 -22.39
CA ILE A 652 -7.24 31.05 -22.31
C ILE A 652 -5.90 31.70 -22.05
N PHE A 653 -5.29 31.38 -20.92
CA PHE A 653 -3.99 31.93 -20.52
C PHE A 653 -2.98 30.80 -20.53
N ARG A 654 -1.94 30.90 -21.36
CA ARG A 654 -0.93 29.85 -21.54
C ARG A 654 0.40 30.29 -20.92
N PHE A 655 0.94 29.43 -20.07
CA PHE A 655 2.12 29.69 -19.25
C PHE A 655 3.26 28.79 -19.69
N SER A 656 4.43 29.39 -19.92
CA SER A 656 5.66 28.68 -20.26
C SER A 656 6.11 27.77 -19.11
N ASN A 657 6.49 26.53 -19.42
CA ASN A 657 7.05 25.60 -18.44
C ASN A 657 8.52 25.95 -18.19
N ARG A 658 8.92 26.14 -16.94
CA ARG A 658 10.33 26.14 -16.57
C ARG A 658 10.57 25.05 -15.55
N ILE A 659 11.50 24.16 -15.87
CA ILE A 659 11.95 23.15 -14.92
C ILE A 659 12.83 23.80 -13.88
N PHE A 660 12.48 23.53 -12.63
CA PHE A 660 13.31 23.78 -11.47
C PHE A 660 13.82 22.42 -11.00
N PRO A 661 15.13 22.14 -11.17
CA PRO A 661 15.71 20.93 -10.60
C PRO A 661 16.10 21.11 -9.13
N THR A 662 16.13 20.00 -8.42
CA THR A 662 16.87 19.87 -7.17
C THR A 662 17.69 18.57 -7.19
N ASP A 663 18.94 18.68 -6.74
CA ASP A 663 19.84 17.53 -6.53
C ASP A 663 19.97 17.21 -5.03
N THR A 664 19.33 18.00 -4.16
CA THR A 664 19.50 17.93 -2.71
C THR A 664 18.25 17.38 -2.04
N TYR A 665 18.38 16.22 -1.39
CA TYR A 665 17.56 15.85 -0.23
C TYR A 665 18.11 16.47 1.07
N ASP A 666 19.02 17.44 0.94
CA ASP A 666 19.63 18.09 2.09
C ASP A 666 18.54 18.69 2.95
N LYS A 667 18.62 18.34 4.24
CA LYS A 667 17.75 18.81 5.30
C LYS A 667 17.73 20.34 5.26
N ASP A 668 16.55 20.97 5.07
CA ASP A 668 16.40 22.43 5.17
C ASP A 668 16.70 22.82 6.63
N PRO A 669 17.83 23.52 6.91
CA PRO A 669 18.18 23.89 8.28
C PRO A 669 17.14 24.81 8.91
N GLY A 670 16.40 25.56 8.08
CA GLY A 670 15.34 26.45 8.52
C GLY A 670 13.95 25.82 8.54
N ALA A 671 13.81 24.53 8.17
CA ALA A 671 12.56 23.77 8.24
C ALA A 671 12.81 22.34 8.76
N LEU A 672 13.55 22.22 9.87
CA LEU A 672 13.94 20.96 10.51
C LEU A 672 12.77 19.95 10.64
N GLN A 673 11.58 20.46 10.93
CA GLN A 673 10.33 19.71 11.07
C GLN A 673 9.80 19.03 9.78
N TRP A 674 10.28 19.39 8.59
CA TRP A 674 9.84 18.79 7.32
C TRP A 674 10.80 17.73 6.79
N ASN A 675 12.02 17.66 7.33
CA ASN A 675 13.10 16.83 6.79
C ASN A 675 12.82 15.32 6.87
N ASP A 676 11.88 14.91 7.71
CA ASP A 676 11.50 13.50 7.89
C ASP A 676 10.10 13.20 7.30
N VAL A 677 9.50 14.16 6.58
CA VAL A 677 8.25 13.94 5.82
C VAL A 677 8.59 13.43 4.42
N PRO A 678 8.06 12.28 3.97
CA PRO A 678 8.34 11.76 2.63
C PRO A 678 8.00 12.77 1.54
N GLY A 679 8.94 13.00 0.61
CA GLY A 679 8.76 13.91 -0.51
C GLY A 679 9.81 15.01 -0.59
N VAL A 680 9.60 15.96 -1.50
CA VAL A 680 10.51 17.09 -1.72
C VAL A 680 9.93 18.40 -1.21
N ASN A 681 10.80 19.28 -0.74
CA ASN A 681 10.43 20.62 -0.29
C ASN A 681 10.47 21.60 -1.48
N VAL A 682 9.32 22.04 -1.98
CA VAL A 682 9.21 22.95 -3.14
C VAL A 682 9.96 24.27 -2.94
N LEU A 683 10.20 24.69 -1.69
CA LEU A 683 10.94 25.92 -1.39
C LEU A 683 12.45 25.81 -1.62
N GLN A 684 13.00 24.61 -1.81
CA GLN A 684 14.41 24.41 -2.15
C GLN A 684 14.69 24.58 -3.64
N PHE A 685 13.65 24.54 -4.48
CA PHE A 685 13.73 24.67 -5.92
C PHE A 685 13.93 26.14 -6.34
N VAL A 686 15.10 26.71 -6.08
CA VAL A 686 15.39 28.13 -6.34
C VAL A 686 16.17 28.38 -7.62
N ASN A 687 16.49 27.33 -8.37
CA ASN A 687 17.23 27.43 -9.63
C ASN A 687 16.35 26.90 -10.75
N ARG A 688 16.23 27.66 -11.85
CA ARG A 688 15.50 27.24 -13.05
C ARG A 688 16.37 27.16 -14.27
N GLU A 689 15.96 26.32 -15.21
CA GLU A 689 16.54 26.31 -16.55
C GLU A 689 16.26 27.62 -17.31
N THR A 690 17.25 28.06 -18.09
CA THR A 690 17.18 29.27 -18.93
C THR A 690 16.97 28.97 -20.40
N LYS A 691 17.40 27.79 -20.87
CA LYS A 691 17.25 27.34 -22.25
C LYS A 691 15.95 26.59 -22.43
N LEU A 692 15.21 26.99 -23.46
CA LEU A 692 14.08 26.24 -23.98
C LEU A 692 14.58 25.02 -24.74
N GLU A 693 14.00 23.85 -24.48
CA GLU A 693 14.06 22.76 -25.45
C GLU A 693 13.33 23.19 -26.74
N TRP A 694 13.59 22.48 -27.85
CA TRP A 694 12.93 22.68 -29.14
C TRP A 694 11.39 22.67 -29.08
N PHE A 695 10.81 22.19 -27.97
CA PHE A 695 9.39 22.24 -27.65
C PHE A 695 9.20 22.83 -26.24
N ASP A 696 8.39 23.89 -26.10
CA ASP A 696 8.02 24.50 -24.81
C ASP A 696 6.63 24.02 -24.38
N PRO A 697 6.53 22.94 -23.57
CA PRO A 697 5.25 22.46 -23.09
C PRO A 697 4.58 23.55 -22.25
N LYS A 698 3.36 23.94 -22.59
CA LYS A 698 2.60 24.95 -21.84
C LYS A 698 1.63 24.30 -20.87
N LYS A 699 1.25 25.02 -19.82
CA LYS A 699 0.05 24.74 -19.02
C LYS A 699 -0.87 25.96 -19.01
N MET A 700 -2.10 25.80 -18.52
CA MET A 700 -3.14 26.79 -18.80
C MET A 700 -4.12 27.02 -17.67
N ILE A 701 -4.58 28.26 -17.60
CA ILE A 701 -5.79 28.68 -16.90
C ILE A 701 -6.82 29.02 -17.98
N VAL A 702 -8.00 28.41 -17.92
CA VAL A 702 -9.00 28.50 -18.99
C VAL A 702 -10.38 28.78 -18.45
N ASP A 703 -11.16 29.60 -19.15
CA ASP A 703 -12.61 29.60 -18.98
C ASP A 703 -13.14 28.28 -19.60
N PRO A 704 -13.70 27.37 -18.81
CA PRO A 704 -14.11 26.06 -19.33
C PRO A 704 -15.27 26.15 -20.33
N ARG A 705 -16.05 27.23 -20.32
CA ARG A 705 -17.23 27.38 -21.18
C ARG A 705 -16.87 27.61 -22.65
N ILE A 706 -15.64 28.03 -22.94
CA ILE A 706 -15.16 28.20 -24.32
C ILE A 706 -14.50 26.95 -24.92
N ALA A 707 -14.31 25.89 -24.12
CA ALA A 707 -13.55 24.71 -24.48
C ALA A 707 -14.44 23.49 -24.73
N TYR A 708 -14.22 22.80 -25.85
CA TYR A 708 -14.89 21.53 -26.18
C TYR A 708 -14.00 20.32 -25.92
N LYS A 709 -12.69 20.46 -26.14
CA LYS A 709 -11.70 19.39 -25.98
C LYS A 709 -10.40 19.96 -25.41
N THR A 710 -9.84 19.30 -24.41
CA THR A 710 -8.53 19.64 -23.85
C THR A 710 -7.53 18.50 -24.03
N SER A 711 -6.27 18.89 -24.18
CA SER A 711 -5.10 18.01 -24.07
C SER A 711 -4.26 18.43 -22.86
N VAL A 712 -3.06 17.89 -22.73
CA VAL A 712 -2.14 18.18 -21.61
C VAL A 712 -1.53 19.58 -21.73
N HIS A 713 -1.20 20.02 -22.96
CA HIS A 713 -0.46 21.28 -23.19
C HIS A 713 -1.22 22.37 -23.95
N GLN A 714 -2.42 22.06 -24.43
CA GLN A 714 -3.28 22.98 -25.17
C GLN A 714 -4.75 22.57 -25.14
N LEU A 715 -5.65 23.50 -25.46
CA LEU A 715 -7.02 23.19 -25.83
C LEU A 715 -7.05 22.73 -27.29
N ALA A 716 -7.54 21.52 -27.54
CA ALA A 716 -7.59 20.94 -28.88
C ALA A 716 -8.75 21.50 -29.72
N HIS A 717 -9.84 21.92 -29.08
CA HIS A 717 -10.99 22.54 -29.76
C HIS A 717 -11.67 23.56 -28.84
N HIS A 718 -11.72 24.83 -29.28
CA HIS A 718 -12.28 25.95 -28.54
C HIS A 718 -12.68 27.10 -29.47
N PHE A 719 -13.45 28.07 -28.96
CA PHE A 719 -13.77 29.32 -29.65
C PHE A 719 -13.32 30.57 -28.87
N GLY A 720 -12.58 30.39 -27.78
CA GLY A 720 -12.04 31.47 -26.96
C GLY A 720 -10.76 32.10 -27.52
N LYS A 721 -10.43 33.30 -27.03
CA LYS A 721 -9.19 34.02 -27.37
C LYS A 721 -8.05 33.64 -26.42
N VAL A 722 -6.88 33.39 -26.99
CA VAL A 722 -5.66 32.97 -26.27
C VAL A 722 -4.78 34.18 -25.94
N LYS A 723 -4.25 34.18 -24.72
CA LYS A 723 -3.18 35.05 -24.24
C LYS A 723 -1.98 34.18 -23.88
N GLU A 724 -0.93 34.28 -24.69
CA GLU A 724 0.40 33.78 -24.31
C GLU A 724 0.95 34.71 -23.23
N VAL A 725 1.19 34.15 -22.04
CA VAL A 725 1.64 34.92 -20.87
C VAL A 725 3.16 35.02 -20.90
N ASN A 726 3.66 36.23 -20.75
CA ASN A 726 5.10 36.46 -20.71
C ASN A 726 5.67 35.92 -19.38
N GLU A 727 6.88 35.36 -19.42
CA GLU A 727 7.56 34.85 -18.21
C GLU A 727 7.74 35.90 -17.11
N TRP A 728 7.85 37.18 -17.48
CA TRP A 728 7.94 38.29 -16.51
C TRP A 728 6.60 38.61 -15.84
N GLU A 729 5.49 38.10 -16.35
CA GLU A 729 4.15 38.23 -15.78
C GLU A 729 3.81 37.02 -14.90
N ALA A 730 4.03 35.80 -15.43
CA ALA A 730 3.86 34.54 -14.71
C ALA A 730 4.58 33.38 -15.42
N LEU A 731 4.93 32.35 -14.65
CA LEU A 731 5.61 31.14 -15.12
C LEU A 731 4.95 29.89 -14.55
N MET A 732 4.97 28.80 -15.30
CA MET A 732 4.68 27.49 -14.74
C MET A 732 5.97 26.91 -14.15
N PHE A 733 5.97 26.77 -12.84
CA PHE A 733 7.03 26.23 -12.00
C PHE A 733 6.89 24.72 -11.94
N HIS A 734 7.81 23.99 -12.58
CA HIS A 734 7.78 22.53 -12.64
C HIS A 734 8.90 21.95 -11.79
N CYS A 735 8.54 21.35 -10.66
CA CYS A 735 9.48 20.71 -9.75
C CYS A 735 9.94 19.37 -10.34
N LYS A 736 11.22 19.23 -10.70
CA LYS A 736 11.79 17.93 -11.14
C LYS A 736 12.96 17.51 -10.28
N GLU A 737 12.89 16.28 -9.80
CA GLU A 737 14.02 15.64 -9.12
C GLU A 737 15.08 15.23 -10.15
N HIS A 738 16.37 15.40 -9.81
CA HIS A 738 17.50 14.84 -10.55
C HIS A 738 17.58 15.21 -12.04
N LYS A 739 17.55 16.53 -12.36
CA LYS A 739 17.86 17.04 -13.70
C LYS A 739 19.04 18.00 -13.64
N VAL A 740 20.18 17.58 -14.20
CA VAL A 740 21.34 18.46 -14.36
C VAL A 740 21.03 19.52 -15.42
N ILE A 741 21.11 20.79 -15.04
CA ILE A 741 20.95 21.93 -15.96
C ILE A 741 22.27 22.66 -16.14
N SER A 742 22.62 22.95 -17.39
CA SER A 742 23.94 23.52 -17.73
C SER A 742 24.10 24.99 -17.33
N GLU A 743 23.01 25.77 -17.33
CA GLU A 743 23.00 27.22 -17.08
C GLU A 743 21.84 27.59 -16.14
N PRO A 744 21.91 27.25 -14.84
CA PRO A 744 20.88 27.57 -13.87
C PRO A 744 20.75 29.08 -13.64
N ARG A 745 19.52 29.58 -13.61
CA ARG A 745 19.19 30.94 -13.14
C ARG A 745 18.48 30.87 -11.81
N LYS A 746 18.99 31.59 -10.81
CA LYS A 746 18.35 31.72 -9.51
C LYS A 746 17.05 32.52 -9.63
N ASP A 747 15.97 31.99 -9.09
CA ASP A 747 14.63 32.55 -9.11
C ASP A 747 13.96 32.30 -7.75
N LEU A 748 13.65 33.39 -7.05
CA LEU A 748 13.23 33.37 -5.65
C LEU A 748 11.73 33.66 -5.47
N ARG A 749 10.98 33.80 -6.57
CA ARG A 749 9.58 34.27 -6.49
C ARG A 749 8.69 33.38 -5.61
N LEU A 750 8.90 32.07 -5.63
CA LEU A 750 8.14 31.14 -4.78
C LEU A 750 8.38 31.38 -3.28
N LEU A 751 9.55 31.90 -2.90
CA LEU A 751 9.90 32.17 -1.49
C LEU A 751 9.10 33.31 -0.87
N ASP A 752 8.48 34.18 -1.65
CA ASP A 752 7.61 35.23 -1.11
C ASP A 752 6.39 34.63 -0.37
N TYR A 753 6.00 33.39 -0.72
CA TYR A 753 4.93 32.65 -0.04
C TYR A 753 5.43 31.83 1.16
N LYS A 754 6.75 31.77 1.39
CA LYS A 754 7.40 30.89 2.39
C LYS A 754 6.80 31.02 3.79
N ALA A 755 6.57 32.24 4.26
CA ALA A 755 6.10 32.48 5.62
C ALA A 755 4.71 31.85 5.83
N GLN A 756 3.77 32.13 4.92
CA GLN A 756 2.41 31.59 5.02
C GLN A 756 2.38 30.09 4.72
N LEU A 757 3.11 29.64 3.70
CA LEU A 757 3.19 28.22 3.35
C LEU A 757 3.73 27.39 4.53
N ARG A 758 4.69 27.94 5.28
CA ARG A 758 5.21 27.27 6.48
C ARG A 758 4.12 27.08 7.54
N VAL A 759 3.35 28.11 7.82
CA VAL A 759 2.25 28.04 8.80
C VAL A 759 1.24 26.97 8.39
N ASN A 760 0.77 27.03 7.15
CA ASN A 760 -0.28 26.12 6.67
C ASN A 760 0.19 24.66 6.62
N VAL A 761 1.39 24.40 6.08
CA VAL A 761 1.94 23.04 5.98
C VAL A 761 2.09 22.41 7.37
N ASN A 762 2.57 23.17 8.37
CA ASN A 762 2.69 22.66 9.73
C ASN A 762 1.33 22.33 10.35
N GLN A 763 0.33 23.16 10.07
CA GLN A 763 -1.03 22.91 10.52
C GLN A 763 -1.54 21.57 9.95
N VAL A 764 -1.39 21.35 8.64
CA VAL A 764 -1.82 20.09 7.98
C VAL A 764 -1.06 18.89 8.54
N LEU A 765 0.27 18.99 8.65
CA LEU A 765 1.11 17.93 9.21
C LEU A 765 0.73 17.61 10.67
N SER A 766 0.39 18.62 11.47
CA SER A 766 -0.05 18.44 12.85
C SER A 766 -1.41 17.74 12.98
N GLN A 767 -2.21 17.68 11.92
CA GLN A 767 -3.54 17.05 11.91
C GLN A 767 -3.56 15.71 11.19
N THR A 768 -2.56 15.43 10.36
CA THR A 768 -2.43 14.20 9.55
C THR A 768 -1.29 13.34 10.09
N LEU A 769 -0.05 13.64 9.72
CA LEU A 769 1.13 12.80 9.95
C LEU A 769 1.70 12.86 11.38
N ARG A 770 0.85 12.93 12.42
CA ARG A 770 1.23 12.94 13.86
C ARG A 770 2.17 11.79 14.27
N ARG A 771 2.31 10.75 13.42
CA ARG A 771 3.17 9.59 13.62
C ARG A 771 4.66 9.82 13.30
N PHE A 772 5.04 10.90 12.60
CA PHE A 772 6.41 11.13 12.08
C PHE A 772 7.03 12.51 12.34
N TYR A 773 6.44 13.37 13.18
CA TYR A 773 7.09 14.64 13.55
C TYR A 773 8.43 14.34 14.24
N PRO A 774 9.59 14.81 13.73
CA PRO A 774 10.83 14.64 14.46
C PRO A 774 10.75 15.39 15.77
N PHE A 775 11.10 14.69 16.84
CA PHE A 775 11.17 15.25 18.17
C PHE A 775 12.56 15.87 18.34
N VAL A 776 12.71 17.09 17.82
CA VAL A 776 14.00 17.78 17.73
C VAL A 776 14.30 18.51 19.03
N VAL A 777 15.39 18.10 19.68
CA VAL A 777 16.03 18.92 20.72
C VAL A 777 16.49 20.21 20.06
N THR A 778 15.91 21.34 20.45
CA THR A 778 16.09 22.61 19.75
C THR A 778 16.94 23.57 20.58
N PRO A 779 18.12 24.02 20.11
CA PRO A 779 18.94 24.99 20.83
C PRO A 779 18.24 26.36 20.89
N VAL A 780 18.42 27.07 21.99
CA VAL A 780 18.01 28.47 22.15
C VAL A 780 19.20 29.37 21.83
N ASP A 781 19.03 30.31 20.92
CA ASP A 781 20.11 31.18 20.44
C ASP A 781 20.78 31.97 21.58
N GLY A 782 22.11 31.91 21.61
CA GLY A 782 22.94 32.69 22.54
C GLY A 782 23.08 32.10 23.95
N VAL A 783 22.52 30.91 24.22
CA VAL A 783 22.60 30.23 25.52
C VAL A 783 22.76 28.72 25.40
N ASN A 784 23.31 28.10 26.45
CA ASN A 784 23.41 26.64 26.59
C ASN A 784 22.09 26.06 27.13
N VAL A 785 21.00 26.35 26.43
CA VAL A 785 19.63 25.90 26.74
C VAL A 785 19.05 25.27 25.49
N PHE A 786 18.42 24.12 25.66
CA PHE A 786 17.77 23.40 24.58
C PHE A 786 16.34 23.08 25.00
N ILE A 787 15.37 23.40 24.15
CA ILE A 787 13.95 23.14 24.39
C ILE A 787 13.49 21.92 23.60
N VAL A 788 12.56 21.16 24.17
CA VAL A 788 12.18 19.84 23.67
C VAL A 788 10.67 19.79 23.38
N SER A 789 9.84 20.13 24.36
CA SER A 789 8.38 20.15 24.21
C SER A 789 7.74 21.11 25.21
N ALA A 790 6.48 21.49 24.95
CA ALA A 790 5.74 22.42 25.78
C ALA A 790 4.34 21.88 26.11
N PHE A 791 3.91 22.01 27.37
CA PHE A 791 2.63 21.52 27.85
C PHE A 791 1.97 22.51 28.79
N TYR A 792 0.65 22.61 28.68
CA TYR A 792 -0.16 23.31 29.65
C TYR A 792 -0.33 22.45 30.92
N ASP A 793 0.10 22.97 32.06
CA ASP A 793 -0.06 22.34 33.37
C ASP A 793 -0.80 23.29 34.29
N ASN A 794 -1.96 22.84 34.77
CA ASN A 794 -2.87 23.62 35.60
C ASN A 794 -3.21 22.90 36.92
N ARG A 795 -2.43 21.89 37.28
CA ARG A 795 -2.62 21.09 38.49
C ARG A 795 -2.20 21.88 39.72
N THR A 796 -2.94 21.74 40.81
CA THR A 796 -2.61 22.36 42.11
C THR A 796 -1.97 21.29 43.00
N ILE A 797 -0.65 21.31 43.11
CA ILE A 797 0.12 20.38 43.95
C ILE A 797 1.04 21.25 44.82
N ASN A 798 0.97 21.10 46.16
CA ASN A 798 1.76 21.85 47.15
C ASN A 798 1.59 23.39 47.15
N GLU A 799 0.34 23.87 47.20
CA GLU A 799 -0.07 25.25 47.56
C GLU A 799 0.43 26.44 46.72
N LEU A 800 1.15 26.24 45.61
CA LEU A 800 1.38 27.32 44.64
C LEU A 800 0.44 27.18 43.41
N PRO A 801 -0.25 28.25 42.97
CA PRO A 801 -1.16 28.20 41.83
C PRO A 801 -0.36 28.29 40.52
N TRP A 802 -0.22 27.18 39.80
CA TRP A 802 0.54 27.15 38.55
C TRP A 802 -0.45 26.98 37.39
N ASP A 803 -0.95 28.10 36.87
CA ASP A 803 -1.56 28.20 35.54
C ASP A 803 -0.41 28.53 34.57
N VAL A 804 0.34 27.51 34.15
CA VAL A 804 1.62 27.69 33.45
C VAL A 804 1.72 26.86 32.18
N ILE A 805 2.57 27.33 31.29
CA ILE A 805 3.12 26.56 30.17
C ILE A 805 4.47 26.03 30.64
N ARG A 806 4.56 24.71 30.81
CA ARG A 806 5.79 24.01 31.17
C ARG A 806 6.51 23.59 29.90
N ILE A 807 7.70 24.12 29.69
CA ILE A 807 8.56 23.77 28.58
C ILE A 807 9.67 22.85 29.11
N ILE A 808 9.72 21.62 28.60
CA ILE A 808 10.76 20.66 28.96
C ILE A 808 12.02 21.01 28.20
N GLY A 809 13.15 21.13 28.90
CA GLY A 809 14.42 21.50 28.31
C GLY A 809 15.63 20.82 28.94
N ILE A 810 16.79 21.08 28.32
CA ILE A 810 18.13 20.64 28.73
C ILE A 810 18.96 21.90 28.95
N VAL A 811 19.58 22.02 30.12
CA VAL A 811 20.34 23.22 30.48
C VAL A 811 21.70 22.85 31.08
N LYS A 812 22.69 23.72 30.87
CA LYS A 812 23.99 23.60 31.54
C LYS A 812 23.87 24.07 32.99
N ARG A 813 24.19 23.20 33.95
CA ARG A 813 23.94 23.42 35.38
C ARG A 813 24.57 24.70 35.93
N ASP A 814 25.87 24.87 35.72
CA ASP A 814 26.66 25.99 36.30
C ASP A 814 26.14 27.38 35.90
N HIS A 815 25.38 27.49 34.80
CA HIS A 815 24.84 28.77 34.33
C HIS A 815 23.53 29.16 35.05
N PHE A 816 22.83 28.19 35.63
CA PHE A 816 21.51 28.39 36.25
C PHE A 816 21.48 28.06 37.75
N GLU A 817 22.53 27.44 38.29
CA GLU A 817 22.79 27.41 39.74
C GLU A 817 22.96 28.85 40.26
N GLY A 818 21.86 29.43 40.79
CA GLY A 818 21.81 30.82 41.26
C GLY A 818 21.11 31.84 40.33
N GLN A 819 20.44 31.40 39.25
CA GLN A 819 19.66 32.24 38.31
C GLN A 819 20.44 33.42 37.68
N GLN A 820 21.70 33.21 37.28
CA GLN A 820 22.53 34.30 36.71
C GLN A 820 22.14 34.73 35.29
N GLN A 821 21.21 34.03 34.63
CA GLN A 821 20.84 34.28 33.24
C GLN A 821 19.31 34.36 33.08
N THR A 822 18.82 35.47 32.54
CA THR A 822 17.39 35.70 32.29
C THR A 822 16.99 35.13 30.93
N LEU A 823 15.90 34.37 30.90
CA LEU A 823 15.27 33.87 29.68
C LEU A 823 13.85 34.43 29.60
N HIS A 824 13.39 34.70 28.39
CA HIS A 824 12.02 35.15 28.13
C HIS A 824 11.30 34.12 27.28
N CYS A 825 10.01 33.97 27.51
CA CYS A 825 9.15 33.21 26.62
C CYS A 825 8.11 34.08 25.96
N HIS A 826 7.86 33.74 24.69
CA HIS A 826 6.93 34.40 23.80
C HIS A 826 5.76 33.46 23.57
N VAL A 827 4.65 33.72 24.24
CA VAL A 827 3.43 32.92 24.19
C VAL A 827 2.48 33.51 23.17
N GLU A 828 2.10 32.75 22.15
CA GLU A 828 1.17 33.18 21.11
C GLU A 828 -0.28 32.79 21.50
N CYS A 829 -1.11 33.80 21.77
CA CYS A 829 -2.54 33.70 22.02
C CYS A 829 -3.31 34.37 20.86
N GLN A 830 -4.10 33.64 20.07
CA GLN A 830 -4.95 34.23 19.00
C GLN A 830 -4.23 35.25 18.08
N ASN A 831 -2.98 34.96 17.69
CA ASN A 831 -2.06 35.83 16.91
C ASN A 831 -1.47 37.05 17.66
N VAL A 832 -1.62 37.13 18.97
CA VAL A 832 -0.95 38.11 19.85
C VAL A 832 0.16 37.39 20.62
N SER A 833 1.37 37.95 20.60
CA SER A 833 2.51 37.41 21.35
C SER A 833 2.65 38.12 22.69
N HIS A 834 2.57 37.36 23.77
CA HIS A 834 2.77 37.82 25.14
C HIS A 834 4.15 37.40 25.64
N ARG A 835 4.84 38.30 26.33
CA ARG A 835 6.17 38.05 26.88
C ARG A 835 6.08 37.82 28.39
N HIS A 836 6.73 36.77 28.86
CA HIS A 836 6.90 36.49 30.29
C HIS A 836 8.34 36.05 30.59
N ASP A 837 8.78 36.29 31.82
CA ASP A 837 10.04 35.75 32.31
C ASP A 837 9.91 34.26 32.56
N VAL A 838 10.94 33.51 32.18
CA VAL A 838 10.99 32.07 32.37
C VAL A 838 11.56 31.76 33.74
N HIS A 839 10.81 31.03 34.55
CA HIS A 839 11.34 30.44 35.77
C HIS A 839 11.96 29.08 35.44
N VAL A 840 13.29 28.99 35.52
CA VAL A 840 14.04 27.74 35.28
C VAL A 840 14.04 26.91 36.55
N GLN A 841 13.44 25.73 36.50
CA GLN A 841 13.46 24.75 37.58
C GLN A 841 14.33 23.55 37.18
N LEU A 842 15.53 23.47 37.75
CA LEU A 842 16.44 22.34 37.55
C LEU A 842 15.88 21.06 38.20
N HIS A 843 16.18 19.93 37.58
CA HIS A 843 15.90 18.61 38.13
C HIS A 843 17.17 18.04 38.77
N ASP A 844 17.02 17.37 39.91
CA ASP A 844 18.14 16.80 40.68
C ASP A 844 18.60 15.42 40.12
N ASP A 845 18.12 15.05 38.94
CA ASP A 845 18.30 13.74 38.30
C ASP A 845 19.51 13.67 37.33
N HIS A 846 20.42 14.65 37.42
CA HIS A 846 21.53 14.84 36.48
C HIS A 846 22.77 13.95 36.77
N HIS A 847 22.83 13.24 37.90
CA HIS A 847 23.97 12.37 38.27
C HIS A 847 25.38 12.98 38.12
N ASN A 848 25.56 14.26 38.48
CA ASN A 848 26.79 15.04 38.32
C ASN A 848 27.26 15.30 36.87
N PHE A 849 26.41 15.10 35.88
CA PHE A 849 26.69 15.49 34.50
C PHE A 849 26.55 17.01 34.29
N PRO A 850 27.32 17.63 33.38
CA PRO A 850 27.27 19.07 33.11
C PRO A 850 25.89 19.59 32.65
N TYR A 851 25.17 18.79 31.87
CA TYR A 851 23.83 19.11 31.39
C TYR A 851 22.78 18.25 32.09
N GLY A 852 21.65 18.88 32.45
CA GLY A 852 20.54 18.22 33.14
C GLY A 852 19.18 18.65 32.60
N THR A 853 18.14 17.89 32.97
CA THR A 853 16.74 18.21 32.66
C THR A 853 16.31 19.45 33.43
N ALA A 854 15.53 20.32 32.80
CA ALA A 854 14.91 21.46 33.45
C ALA A 854 13.50 21.71 32.93
N ASP A 855 12.64 22.20 33.82
CA ASP A 855 11.38 22.80 33.44
C ASP A 855 11.56 24.31 33.31
N LEU A 856 11.31 24.82 32.11
CA LEU A 856 11.27 26.24 31.78
C LEU A 856 9.81 26.69 31.88
N LEU A 857 9.48 27.40 32.94
CA LEU A 857 8.11 27.67 33.33
C LEU A 857 7.69 29.07 32.94
N CYS A 858 6.64 29.13 32.14
CA CYS A 858 6.08 30.37 31.63
C CYS A 858 4.67 30.57 32.17
N GLN A 859 4.37 31.80 32.60
CA GLN A 859 2.99 32.15 32.92
C GLN A 859 2.09 31.97 31.69
N ASN A 860 0.84 31.56 31.92
CA ASN A 860 -0.16 31.45 30.88
C ASN A 860 -1.01 32.74 30.77
N PRO A 861 -0.71 33.66 29.84
CA PRO A 861 -1.52 34.86 29.63
C PRO A 861 -2.85 34.59 28.91
N CYS A 862 -3.00 33.45 28.23
CA CYS A 862 -4.18 33.17 27.41
C CYS A 862 -5.37 32.61 28.25
N GLY A 863 -5.15 32.29 29.52
CA GLY A 863 -6.12 31.57 30.34
C GLY A 863 -6.47 30.20 29.75
N SER A 864 -7.74 29.80 29.81
CA SER A 864 -8.17 28.49 29.29
C SER A 864 -8.44 28.44 27.78
N ALA A 865 -8.44 29.57 27.07
CA ALA A 865 -8.83 29.67 25.66
C ALA A 865 -7.61 29.93 24.75
N ASP A 866 -7.48 29.10 23.71
CA ASP A 866 -6.60 29.33 22.55
C ASP A 866 -5.11 29.56 22.82
N LEU A 867 -4.51 28.69 23.65
CA LEU A 867 -3.05 28.49 23.69
C LEU A 867 -2.59 27.76 22.43
N ILE A 868 -1.78 28.42 21.61
CA ILE A 868 -1.34 27.87 20.31
C ILE A 868 0.12 27.41 20.41
N ARG A 869 1.06 28.32 20.68
CA ARG A 869 2.51 28.03 20.66
C ARG A 869 3.30 28.89 21.65
N VAL A 870 4.50 28.43 22.01
CA VAL A 870 5.46 29.16 22.86
C VAL A 870 6.88 29.06 22.29
N ALA A 871 7.64 30.15 22.34
CA ALA A 871 9.08 30.17 22.06
C ALA A 871 9.86 30.63 23.29
N VAL A 872 11.15 30.28 23.37
CA VAL A 872 12.08 30.73 24.43
C VAL A 872 13.25 31.44 23.78
N SER A 873 13.64 32.60 24.30
CA SER A 873 14.76 33.40 23.80
C SER A 873 15.51 34.11 24.93
N THR A 874 16.72 34.57 24.61
CA THR A 874 17.54 35.45 25.46
C THR A 874 17.22 36.94 25.27
N SER A 875 16.62 37.29 24.14
CA SER A 875 16.23 38.66 23.83
C SER A 875 14.84 39.00 24.34
N ASP A 876 14.67 40.25 24.77
CA ASP A 876 13.39 40.90 25.04
C ASP A 876 12.51 41.02 23.79
N VAL A 877 13.12 40.99 22.61
CA VAL A 877 12.46 41.21 21.32
C VAL A 877 12.46 39.91 20.53
N ARG A 878 11.30 39.54 20.00
CA ARG A 878 11.12 38.39 19.10
C ARG A 878 12.11 38.44 17.93
N SER A 879 12.90 37.39 17.77
CA SER A 879 13.71 37.15 16.57
C SER A 879 12.90 36.37 15.54
N SER A 880 13.22 36.55 14.25
CA SER A 880 12.73 35.66 13.19
C SER A 880 13.35 34.26 13.25
N SER A 881 14.40 34.05 14.05
CA SER A 881 15.06 32.76 14.25
C SER A 881 14.45 31.91 15.38
N ASP A 882 13.62 32.48 16.26
CA ASP A 882 13.08 31.78 17.42
C ASP A 882 12.14 30.63 17.01
N VAL A 883 12.37 29.45 17.55
CA VAL A 883 11.57 28.25 17.26
C VAL A 883 10.39 28.15 18.22
N TYR A 884 9.19 28.02 17.66
CA TYR A 884 7.95 27.86 18.41
C TYR A 884 7.62 26.37 18.63
N LEU A 885 7.35 26.02 19.88
CA LEU A 885 6.78 24.73 20.29
C LEU A 885 5.26 24.84 20.41
N ASN A 886 4.55 23.83 19.92
CA ASN A 886 3.12 23.70 20.18
C ASN A 886 2.88 23.35 21.65
N VAL A 887 1.90 24.00 22.28
CA VAL A 887 1.55 23.74 23.68
C VAL A 887 0.52 22.61 23.75
N GLY A 888 0.93 21.44 24.27
CA GLY A 888 0.04 20.31 24.52
C GLY A 888 -0.88 20.52 25.74
N ASN A 889 -1.82 19.59 25.96
CA ASN A 889 -2.66 19.53 27.16
C ASN A 889 -3.62 20.69 27.44
N SER A 890 -3.93 21.52 26.44
CA SER A 890 -4.94 22.58 26.58
C SER A 890 -6.30 21.99 27.01
N LYS A 891 -7.10 22.77 27.76
CA LYS A 891 -8.41 22.31 28.28
C LYS A 891 -9.37 21.84 27.19
N PHE A 892 -9.28 22.43 25.99
CA PHE A 892 -10.09 22.07 24.83
C PHE A 892 -9.59 20.83 24.09
N ALA A 893 -8.28 20.55 24.12
CA ALA A 893 -7.69 19.43 23.38
C ALA A 893 -7.53 18.14 24.23
N ARG A 894 -7.46 18.26 25.57
CA ARG A 894 -7.27 17.10 26.44
C ARG A 894 -8.57 16.27 26.57
N PRO A 895 -8.48 14.94 26.58
CA PRO A 895 -9.66 14.09 26.79
C PRO A 895 -10.20 14.21 28.22
N SER A 896 -11.50 14.02 28.40
CA SER A 896 -12.16 14.10 29.71
C SER A 896 -11.88 12.92 30.63
N LYS A 897 -11.45 11.79 30.07
CA LYS A 897 -11.03 10.57 30.78
C LYS A 897 -9.85 9.92 30.05
N PRO A 898 -8.98 9.18 30.77
CA PRO A 898 -7.96 8.36 30.13
C PRO A 898 -8.57 7.41 29.10
N GLN A 899 -7.95 7.34 27.93
CA GLN A 899 -8.36 6.45 26.84
C GLN A 899 -7.67 5.09 26.93
N ARG A 900 -6.62 4.98 27.76
CA ARG A 900 -5.74 3.81 27.92
C ARG A 900 -5.50 3.54 29.39
N ASN A 901 -5.32 2.28 29.75
CA ASN A 901 -4.92 1.89 31.10
C ASN A 901 -3.42 2.06 31.29
N PHE A 902 -2.59 1.52 30.39
CA PHE A 902 -1.14 1.50 30.54
C PHE A 902 -0.43 1.99 29.28
N THR A 903 0.48 2.95 29.45
CA THR A 903 1.46 3.32 28.43
C THR A 903 2.86 3.05 28.95
N VAL A 904 3.69 2.37 28.17
CA VAL A 904 5.10 2.12 28.51
C VAL A 904 5.96 3.21 27.89
N CYS A 905 6.71 3.94 28.71
CA CYS A 905 7.76 4.85 28.25
C CYS A 905 9.08 4.08 28.30
N ILE A 906 9.65 3.79 27.14
CA ILE A 906 10.94 3.13 27.03
C ILE A 906 12.04 4.20 27.04
N SER A 907 13.10 3.94 27.80
CA SER A 907 14.31 4.76 27.84
C SER A 907 14.93 4.97 26.45
N VAL A 908 15.81 5.96 26.34
CA VAL A 908 16.43 6.32 25.06
C VAL A 908 17.23 5.12 24.51
N MET A 909 16.85 4.66 23.32
CA MET A 909 17.58 3.65 22.55
C MET A 909 18.76 4.32 21.84
N ALA A 910 19.92 4.34 22.49
CA ALA A 910 21.13 4.98 21.99
C ALA A 910 22.21 3.98 21.52
N GLY A 911 23.24 4.50 20.85
CA GLY A 911 24.51 3.77 20.65
C GLY A 911 24.52 2.73 19.53
N HIS A 912 23.74 2.89 18.45
CA HIS A 912 23.57 1.88 17.40
C HIS A 912 22.94 0.60 17.92
N TYR A 913 21.84 0.74 18.67
CA TYR A 913 21.11 -0.39 19.23
C TYR A 913 20.76 -1.43 18.17
N ASP A 914 21.14 -2.69 18.43
CA ASP A 914 21.01 -3.84 17.50
C ASP A 914 20.51 -5.12 18.21
N ASP A 915 19.93 -5.00 19.41
CA ASP A 915 19.37 -6.14 20.13
C ASP A 915 17.91 -6.39 19.69
N VAL A 916 17.76 -6.95 18.50
CA VAL A 916 16.47 -7.20 17.85
C VAL A 916 15.60 -8.13 18.68
N LEU A 917 16.15 -9.26 19.13
CA LEU A 917 15.39 -10.29 19.84
C LEU A 917 14.87 -9.78 21.20
N GLN A 918 15.72 -9.11 21.99
CA GLN A 918 15.31 -8.57 23.28
C GLN A 918 14.24 -7.48 23.10
N LEU A 919 14.35 -6.62 22.08
CA LEU A 919 13.36 -5.59 21.81
C LEU A 919 11.99 -6.17 21.51
N ILE A 920 11.91 -7.16 20.60
CA ILE A 920 10.65 -7.84 20.26
C ILE A 920 10.08 -8.51 21.50
N GLN A 921 10.89 -9.26 22.25
CA GLN A 921 10.44 -9.93 23.46
C GLN A 921 9.95 -8.92 24.52
N SER A 922 10.59 -7.76 24.66
CA SER A 922 10.19 -6.72 25.61
C SER A 922 8.82 -6.14 25.22
N ILE A 923 8.65 -5.76 23.95
CA ILE A 923 7.40 -5.19 23.42
C ILE A 923 6.23 -6.17 23.59
N GLU A 924 6.44 -7.43 23.24
CA GLU A 924 5.41 -8.46 23.36
C GLU A 924 5.11 -8.80 24.82
N MET A 925 6.11 -8.77 25.69
CA MET A 925 5.89 -8.97 27.12
C MET A 925 5.07 -7.84 27.72
N TYR A 926 5.32 -6.58 27.35
CA TYR A 926 4.48 -5.45 27.76
C TYR A 926 3.04 -5.60 27.29
N ARG A 927 2.83 -6.05 26.05
CA ARG A 927 1.49 -6.33 25.50
C ARG A 927 0.78 -7.41 26.32
N LEU A 928 1.45 -8.50 26.66
CA LEU A 928 0.89 -9.58 27.48
C LEU A 928 0.53 -9.12 28.90
N LEU A 929 1.29 -8.17 29.46
CA LEU A 929 1.04 -7.61 30.78
C LEU A 929 -0.05 -6.53 30.80
N GLY A 930 -0.57 -6.12 29.63
CA GLY A 930 -1.70 -5.21 29.49
C GLY A 930 -1.33 -3.78 29.07
N ALA A 931 -0.15 -3.56 28.48
CA ALA A 931 0.17 -2.29 27.84
C ALA A 931 -0.75 -2.02 26.64
N ASP A 932 -1.26 -0.78 26.53
CA ASP A 932 -2.06 -0.33 25.39
C ASP A 932 -1.22 0.41 24.35
N ARG A 933 -0.13 1.05 24.78
CA ARG A 933 0.78 1.79 23.90
C ARG A 933 2.21 1.80 24.46
N ILE A 934 3.18 1.93 23.56
CA ILE A 934 4.59 2.12 23.89
C ILE A 934 5.11 3.41 23.24
N PHE A 935 5.95 4.15 23.96
CA PHE A 935 6.68 5.32 23.49
C PHE A 935 8.18 5.02 23.54
N ILE A 936 8.88 5.17 22.41
CA ILE A 936 10.32 4.97 22.26
C ILE A 936 10.97 6.25 21.75
N TYR A 937 12.10 6.62 22.33
CA TYR A 937 12.99 7.67 21.83
C TYR A 937 14.25 6.99 21.32
N LYS A 938 14.56 7.11 20.03
CA LYS A 938 15.71 6.43 19.42
C LYS A 938 16.71 7.42 18.87
N THR A 939 18.01 7.15 19.01
CA THR A 939 19.04 7.84 18.23
C THR A 939 19.33 7.01 16.96
N ASN A 940 20.53 6.46 16.82
CA ASN A 940 20.85 5.50 15.75
C ASN A 940 20.59 4.06 16.20
N CYS A 941 20.03 3.24 15.31
CA CYS A 941 19.81 1.80 15.49
C CYS A 941 20.12 1.03 14.20
N SER A 942 20.21 -0.30 14.28
CA SER A 942 20.38 -1.14 13.10
C SER A 942 19.16 -1.11 12.17
N ALA A 943 19.35 -1.54 10.92
CA ALA A 943 18.27 -1.61 9.94
C ALA A 943 17.19 -2.62 10.34
N GLU A 944 17.60 -3.72 10.97
CA GLU A 944 16.74 -4.77 11.51
C GLU A 944 15.88 -4.24 12.65
N VAL A 945 16.47 -3.50 13.59
CA VAL A 945 15.71 -2.82 14.65
C VAL A 945 14.74 -1.80 14.04
N GLN A 946 15.16 -1.03 13.03
CA GLN A 946 14.28 -0.08 12.37
C GLN A 946 13.04 -0.77 11.75
N LYS A 947 13.22 -1.92 11.08
CA LYS A 947 12.09 -2.71 10.54
C LYS A 947 11.12 -3.16 11.63
N VAL A 948 11.62 -3.57 12.79
CA VAL A 948 10.79 -3.95 13.94
C VAL A 948 10.01 -2.75 14.49
N LEU A 949 10.67 -1.60 14.64
CA LEU A 949 10.04 -0.37 15.07
C LEU A 949 8.94 0.08 14.09
N ASP A 950 9.20 -0.01 12.79
CA ASP A 950 8.25 0.33 11.73
C ASP A 950 7.01 -0.59 11.76
N TYR A 951 7.22 -1.89 11.99
CA TYR A 951 6.14 -2.88 12.13
C TYR A 951 5.17 -2.51 13.26
N TYR A 952 5.67 -2.29 14.48
CA TYR A 952 4.81 -1.95 15.62
C TYR A 952 4.22 -0.53 15.53
N THR A 953 4.89 0.36 14.80
CA THR A 953 4.37 1.71 14.53
C THR A 953 3.22 1.67 13.53
N ALA A 954 3.33 0.85 12.48
CA ALA A 954 2.27 0.63 11.50
C ALA A 954 1.02 0.00 12.14
N GLU A 955 1.22 -0.96 13.06
CA GLU A 955 0.15 -1.55 13.87
C GLU A 955 -0.52 -0.52 14.80
N GLY A 956 0.16 0.59 15.12
CA GLY A 956 -0.34 1.58 16.05
C GLY A 956 -0.20 1.14 17.51
N PHE A 957 0.68 0.20 17.83
CA PHE A 957 1.01 -0.14 19.21
C PHE A 957 2.18 0.71 19.74
N LEU A 958 3.08 1.11 18.85
CA LEU A 958 4.27 1.87 19.17
C LEU A 958 4.19 3.33 18.66
N VAL A 959 4.86 4.24 19.36
CA VAL A 959 5.18 5.60 18.91
C VAL A 959 6.70 5.75 19.02
N VAL A 960 7.34 6.13 17.93
CA VAL A 960 8.80 6.27 17.87
C VAL A 960 9.16 7.72 17.59
N PHE A 961 10.01 8.29 18.43
CA PHE A 961 10.58 9.62 18.27
C PHE A 961 12.04 9.51 17.88
N ASN A 962 12.42 10.21 16.81
CA ASN A 962 13.82 10.37 16.45
C ASN A 962 14.45 11.41 17.38
N TRP A 963 15.38 10.97 18.23
CA TRP A 963 15.95 11.72 19.34
C TRP A 963 17.31 12.28 18.95
N THR A 964 17.39 13.59 18.74
CA THR A 964 18.58 14.27 18.19
C THR A 964 19.59 14.72 19.25
N VAL A 965 19.48 14.23 20.48
CA VAL A 965 20.34 14.64 21.61
C VAL A 965 21.82 14.44 21.31
N ASP A 966 22.18 13.33 20.64
CA ASP A 966 23.56 12.96 20.31
C ASP A 966 24.19 13.90 19.27
N SER A 967 23.38 14.74 18.62
CA SER A 967 23.88 15.79 17.72
C SER A 967 24.41 17.01 18.48
N TYR A 968 24.07 17.16 19.76
CA TYR A 968 24.40 18.32 20.58
C TYR A 968 25.27 17.99 21.80
N PHE A 969 25.17 16.75 22.30
CA PHE A 969 25.86 16.33 23.51
C PHE A 969 26.61 15.02 23.29
N THR A 970 27.78 14.92 23.91
CA THR A 970 28.51 13.65 24.05
C THR A 970 28.00 12.85 25.25
N SER A 971 28.32 11.54 25.28
CA SER A 971 27.94 10.66 26.39
C SER A 971 28.55 11.06 27.75
N SER A 972 29.57 11.92 27.77
CA SER A 972 30.15 12.49 28.99
C SER A 972 29.47 13.79 29.45
N GLU A 973 28.64 14.41 28.62
CA GLU A 973 28.03 15.71 28.90
C GLU A 973 26.61 15.61 29.44
N ILE A 974 25.89 14.54 29.07
CA ILE A 974 24.52 14.29 29.52
C ILE A 974 24.33 12.83 29.92
N TYR A 975 23.64 12.61 31.03
CA TYR A 975 23.38 11.27 31.55
C TYR A 975 22.52 10.46 30.57
N ASN A 976 22.96 9.23 30.26
CA ASN A 976 22.26 8.24 29.42
C ASN A 976 21.58 8.83 28.18
N HIS A 977 22.30 9.67 27.42
CA HIS A 977 21.76 10.26 26.19
C HIS A 977 20.43 11.01 26.43
N GLY A 978 20.31 11.74 27.54
CA GLY A 978 19.13 12.54 27.86
C GLY A 978 17.88 11.72 28.19
N GLN A 979 18.05 10.49 28.71
CA GLN A 979 16.94 9.60 29.09
C GLN A 979 15.88 10.26 29.99
N ASN A 980 16.32 11.06 30.98
CA ASN A 980 15.38 11.69 31.92
C ASN A 980 14.49 12.73 31.24
N VAL A 981 15.03 13.45 30.24
CA VAL A 981 14.30 14.42 29.43
C VAL A 981 13.23 13.72 28.60
N ALA A 982 13.58 12.57 28.01
CA ALA A 982 12.65 11.73 27.25
C ALA A 982 11.51 11.18 28.14
N PHE A 983 11.80 10.75 29.38
CA PHE A 983 10.76 10.33 30.31
C PHE A 983 9.81 11.46 30.72
N HIS A 984 10.33 12.68 30.95
CA HIS A 984 9.48 13.83 31.23
C HIS A 984 8.58 14.17 30.03
N ASP A 985 9.10 14.14 28.81
CA ASP A 985 8.24 14.34 27.62
C ASP A 985 7.16 13.26 27.53
N CYS A 986 7.52 11.99 27.72
CA CYS A 986 6.56 10.88 27.69
C CYS A 986 5.47 11.05 28.77
N LEU A 987 5.86 11.49 29.98
CA LEU A 987 4.95 11.80 31.08
C LEU A 987 3.89 12.81 30.66
N TYR A 988 4.31 13.99 30.20
CA TYR A 988 3.38 15.07 29.89
C TYR A 988 2.54 14.81 28.64
N ARG A 989 3.07 14.09 27.62
CA ARG A 989 2.27 13.65 26.46
C ARG A 989 1.13 12.72 26.83
N ASN A 990 1.33 11.90 27.87
CA ASN A 990 0.38 10.87 28.24
C ASN A 990 -0.46 11.20 29.48
N MET A 991 -0.26 12.37 30.09
CA MET A 991 -0.85 12.66 31.39
C MET A 991 -2.39 12.63 31.43
N TYR A 992 -3.06 12.97 30.33
CA TYR A 992 -4.52 12.91 30.23
C TYR A 992 -5.02 11.70 29.43
N THR A 993 -4.15 11.01 28.70
CA THR A 993 -4.55 9.92 27.78
C THR A 993 -4.38 8.54 28.41
N SER A 994 -3.47 8.39 29.38
CA SER A 994 -3.13 7.11 30.00
C SER A 994 -3.36 7.16 31.51
N ARG A 995 -3.94 6.10 32.07
CA ARG A 995 -4.18 6.00 33.52
C ARG A 995 -2.88 5.75 34.29
N TYR A 996 -2.01 4.90 33.75
CA TYR A 996 -0.71 4.59 34.33
C TYR A 996 0.39 4.63 33.27
N LEU A 997 1.55 5.10 33.68
CA LEU A 997 2.80 5.02 32.92
C LEU A 997 3.74 4.01 33.55
N VAL A 998 4.37 3.20 32.71
CA VAL A 998 5.38 2.22 33.10
C VAL A 998 6.70 2.71 32.53
N LEU A 999 7.67 3.01 33.39
CA LEU A 999 8.97 3.54 32.98
C LEU A 999 10.00 2.42 32.94
N ASN A 1000 10.33 1.92 31.76
CA ASN A 1000 11.21 0.78 31.57
C ASN A 1000 12.31 1.07 30.54
N SER A 1001 13.30 0.19 30.45
CA SER A 1001 14.26 0.09 29.34
C SER A 1001 13.99 -1.17 28.50
N PRO A 1002 14.58 -1.31 27.29
CA PRO A 1002 14.61 -2.61 26.62
C PRO A 1002 15.27 -3.66 27.53
N GLY A 1003 14.68 -4.85 27.66
CA GLY A 1003 15.17 -5.92 28.53
C GLY A 1003 14.74 -5.85 30.00
N GLU A 1004 13.96 -4.82 30.39
CA GLU A 1004 13.44 -4.67 31.74
C GLU A 1004 11.94 -4.98 31.81
N VAL A 1005 11.51 -5.91 32.66
CA VAL A 1005 10.10 -6.29 32.74
C VAL A 1005 9.63 -6.33 34.19
N ILE A 1006 8.55 -5.62 34.52
CA ILE A 1006 7.89 -5.75 35.82
C ILE A 1006 7.00 -6.99 35.76
N LEU A 1007 7.39 -8.05 36.47
CA LEU A 1007 6.72 -9.35 36.48
C LEU A 1007 5.85 -9.50 37.74
N PRO A 1008 4.51 -9.54 37.60
CA PRO A 1008 3.63 -9.93 38.69
C PRO A 1008 3.76 -11.42 39.02
N TYR A 1009 3.60 -11.78 40.29
CA TYR A 1009 3.67 -13.16 40.74
C TYR A 1009 2.30 -13.81 40.90
N ARG A 1010 1.38 -13.16 41.63
CA ARG A 1010 0.03 -13.68 41.93
C ARG A 1010 -1.04 -13.25 40.92
N HIS A 1011 -0.63 -12.49 39.91
CA HIS A 1011 -1.50 -11.85 38.93
C HIS A 1011 -0.97 -12.08 37.51
N ASN A 1012 -1.84 -12.04 36.51
CA ASN A 1012 -1.45 -12.26 35.12
C ASN A 1012 -1.15 -10.94 34.37
N THR A 1013 -1.64 -9.81 34.87
CA THR A 1013 -1.53 -8.49 34.24
C THR A 1013 -1.18 -7.42 35.27
N TRP A 1014 -0.65 -6.28 34.80
CA TRP A 1014 -0.44 -5.11 35.68
C TRP A 1014 -1.76 -4.57 36.22
N LYS A 1015 -2.85 -4.66 35.44
CA LYS A 1015 -4.17 -4.24 35.87
C LYS A 1015 -4.61 -4.97 37.14
N ASP A 1016 -4.56 -6.31 37.12
CA ASP A 1016 -5.02 -7.13 38.24
C ASP A 1016 -4.17 -6.89 39.51
N LEU A 1017 -2.85 -6.72 39.32
CA LEU A 1017 -1.92 -6.37 40.40
C LEU A 1017 -2.27 -5.01 41.02
N LEU A 1018 -2.39 -3.96 40.20
CA LEU A 1018 -2.64 -2.62 40.71
C LEU A 1018 -4.05 -2.48 41.30
N ASP A 1019 -5.06 -3.13 40.74
CA ASP A 1019 -6.41 -3.14 41.29
C ASP A 1019 -6.42 -3.82 42.68
N SER A 1020 -5.66 -4.92 42.86
CA SER A 1020 -5.46 -5.58 44.17
C SER A 1020 -4.80 -4.66 45.20
N LEU A 1021 -3.72 -3.96 44.82
CA LEU A 1021 -3.03 -3.01 45.70
C LEU A 1021 -3.92 -1.79 46.04
N LYS A 1022 -4.68 -1.27 45.06
CA LYS A 1022 -5.60 -0.15 45.26
C LYS A 1022 -6.80 -0.49 46.14
N ASN A 1023 -7.24 -1.74 46.17
CA ASN A 1023 -8.27 -2.17 47.11
C ASN A 1023 -7.81 -2.05 48.57
N GLN A 1024 -6.50 -2.12 48.83
CA GLN A 1024 -5.94 -1.91 50.17
C GLN A 1024 -5.82 -0.41 50.50
N ASN A 1025 -5.41 0.42 49.53
CA ASN A 1025 -5.39 1.87 49.65
C ASN A 1025 -5.74 2.54 48.31
N SER A 1026 -6.92 3.13 48.25
CA SER A 1026 -7.46 3.76 47.03
C SER A 1026 -6.69 5.01 46.58
N ARG A 1027 -5.89 5.63 47.47
CA ARG A 1027 -5.06 6.82 47.16
C ARG A 1027 -3.79 6.47 46.39
N LEU A 1028 -3.37 5.21 46.34
CA LEU A 1028 -2.12 4.82 45.68
C LEU A 1028 -2.12 5.23 44.21
N GLY A 1029 -1.08 5.95 43.78
CA GLY A 1029 -0.87 6.30 42.38
C GLY A 1029 0.53 5.97 41.88
N ILE A 1030 1.48 5.67 42.77
CA ILE A 1030 2.87 5.36 42.42
C ILE A 1030 3.24 4.00 43.03
N PHE A 1031 3.78 3.11 42.22
CA PHE A 1031 4.16 1.75 42.60
C PHE A 1031 5.63 1.53 42.25
N MET A 1032 6.44 1.20 43.26
CA MET A 1032 7.88 1.01 43.10
C MET A 1032 8.23 -0.48 43.24
N PHE A 1033 9.06 -0.96 42.32
CA PHE A 1033 9.44 -2.37 42.22
C PHE A 1033 10.95 -2.53 42.32
N SER A 1034 11.39 -3.45 43.19
CA SER A 1034 12.82 -3.77 43.37
C SER A 1034 13.36 -4.56 42.18
N GLY A 1035 14.50 -4.10 41.65
CA GLY A 1035 15.23 -4.73 40.55
C GLY A 1035 16.11 -5.88 40.98
N HIS A 1036 16.07 -6.96 40.19
CA HIS A 1036 16.98 -8.08 40.33
C HIS A 1036 17.59 -8.42 38.96
N VAL A 1037 18.90 -8.67 38.93
CA VAL A 1037 19.61 -9.13 37.74
C VAL A 1037 19.37 -10.63 37.57
N PHE A 1038 19.02 -11.02 36.34
CA PHE A 1038 18.84 -12.41 35.95
C PHE A 1038 19.93 -12.83 34.99
N HIS A 1039 20.59 -13.94 35.28
CA HIS A 1039 21.65 -14.52 34.48
C HIS A 1039 21.17 -15.68 33.62
N ARG A 1040 21.86 -15.83 32.48
CA ARG A 1040 21.63 -16.90 31.52
C ARG A 1040 21.87 -18.28 32.12
N SER A 1041 20.93 -19.19 31.91
CA SER A 1041 21.07 -20.62 32.22
C SER A 1041 22.12 -21.27 31.33
N THR A 1042 23.06 -21.99 31.95
CA THR A 1042 24.04 -22.84 31.26
C THR A 1042 23.50 -24.24 30.96
N ASN A 1043 22.29 -24.58 31.41
CA ASN A 1043 21.70 -25.90 31.21
C ASN A 1043 21.25 -26.09 29.74
N PRO A 1044 21.85 -27.03 28.98
CA PRO A 1044 21.53 -27.29 27.57
C PRO A 1044 20.06 -27.62 27.31
N LYS A 1045 19.33 -28.14 28.30
CA LYS A 1045 17.90 -28.46 28.16
C LYS A 1045 16.99 -27.22 28.16
N VAL A 1046 17.46 -26.11 28.73
CA VAL A 1046 16.75 -24.83 28.75
C VAL A 1046 17.32 -23.88 27.70
N SER A 1047 18.63 -23.94 27.44
CA SER A 1047 19.28 -23.17 26.38
C SER A 1047 19.17 -23.78 24.98
N GLY A 1048 18.71 -25.03 24.85
CA GLY A 1048 18.56 -25.76 23.59
C GLY A 1048 17.16 -25.73 22.96
N GLY A 1049 16.26 -24.85 23.40
CA GLY A 1049 14.84 -24.85 23.02
C GLY A 1049 14.41 -23.91 21.89
N THR A 1050 15.14 -22.83 21.62
CA THR A 1050 14.82 -21.91 20.51
C THR A 1050 16.09 -21.29 19.97
N GLU A 1051 16.75 -21.98 19.05
CA GLU A 1051 17.79 -21.39 18.24
C GLU A 1051 17.14 -20.38 17.29
N TRP A 1052 17.07 -19.12 17.72
CA TRP A 1052 16.80 -17.97 16.85
C TRP A 1052 18.04 -17.68 16.00
N GLU A 1053 18.54 -18.72 15.30
CA GLU A 1053 19.75 -18.66 14.48
C GLU A 1053 19.66 -17.49 13.48
N GLY A 1054 20.67 -16.62 13.53
CA GLY A 1054 20.79 -15.46 12.64
C GLY A 1054 20.05 -14.19 13.08
N ILE A 1055 19.38 -14.17 14.25
CA ILE A 1055 18.81 -12.93 14.83
C ILE A 1055 19.75 -12.39 15.90
N THR A 1056 20.11 -11.11 15.80
CA THR A 1056 20.93 -10.42 16.80
C THR A 1056 20.13 -10.19 18.09
N GLY A 1057 20.77 -10.39 19.24
CA GLY A 1057 20.19 -10.02 20.52
C GLY A 1057 20.07 -11.09 21.59
N MET A 1058 19.80 -10.64 22.83
CA MET A 1058 19.60 -11.51 23.99
C MET A 1058 18.22 -12.17 23.98
N ASN A 1059 18.17 -13.43 24.42
CA ASN A 1059 16.92 -14.12 24.70
C ASN A 1059 16.59 -14.03 26.21
N MET A 1060 15.59 -13.23 26.57
CA MET A 1060 15.15 -13.03 27.95
C MET A 1060 14.72 -14.34 28.62
N LEU A 1061 14.15 -15.29 27.87
CA LEU A 1061 13.68 -16.58 28.39
C LEU A 1061 14.82 -17.49 28.89
N HIS A 1062 16.07 -17.22 28.49
CA HIS A 1062 17.22 -17.97 29.00
C HIS A 1062 17.72 -17.44 30.35
N HIS A 1063 17.26 -16.27 30.81
CA HIS A 1063 17.74 -15.63 32.03
C HIS A 1063 16.80 -15.95 33.21
N ILE A 1064 17.10 -17.04 33.93
CA ILE A 1064 16.21 -17.64 34.95
C ILE A 1064 16.92 -17.89 36.29
N TYR A 1065 18.14 -17.40 36.44
CA TYR A 1065 18.86 -17.44 37.71
C TYR A 1065 19.03 -16.02 38.22
N ARG A 1066 18.30 -15.71 39.29
CA ARG A 1066 18.32 -14.42 39.98
C ARG A 1066 19.51 -14.37 40.95
N GLU A 1067 20.17 -13.23 41.10
CA GLU A 1067 21.17 -13.06 42.17
C GLU A 1067 20.55 -13.23 43.57
N LYS A 1068 21.33 -13.74 44.54
CA LYS A 1068 20.85 -14.06 45.91
C LYS A 1068 20.76 -12.84 46.81
N GLU A 1069 21.67 -11.89 46.65
CA GLU A 1069 21.63 -10.59 47.29
C GLU A 1069 21.57 -9.55 46.19
N ALA A 1070 20.81 -8.47 46.40
CA ALA A 1070 20.90 -7.28 45.57
C ALA A 1070 22.22 -6.56 45.87
N GLU A 1071 23.37 -7.21 45.68
CA GLU A 1071 24.68 -6.60 45.83
C GLU A 1071 24.88 -5.58 44.70
N GLY A 1072 24.45 -4.34 44.94
CA GLY A 1072 24.82 -3.18 44.13
C GLY A 1072 23.75 -2.60 43.20
N SER A 1073 22.55 -3.18 43.13
CA SER A 1073 21.43 -2.62 42.34
C SER A 1073 20.35 -2.05 43.25
N GLU A 1074 20.48 -0.79 43.67
CA GLU A 1074 19.37 0.04 44.18
C GLU A 1074 18.34 0.39 43.07
N SER A 1075 18.34 -0.32 41.93
CA SER A 1075 17.51 0.02 40.78
C SER A 1075 16.04 -0.29 41.07
N LYS A 1076 15.26 0.77 41.30
CA LYS A 1076 13.80 0.71 41.40
C LYS A 1076 13.19 1.15 40.07
N LYS A 1077 12.18 0.44 39.58
CA LYS A 1077 11.33 0.91 38.47
C LYS A 1077 9.94 1.23 38.99
N VAL A 1078 9.23 2.07 38.22
CA VAL A 1078 8.02 2.71 38.70
C VAL A 1078 6.89 2.54 37.70
N ILE A 1079 5.72 2.18 38.22
CA ILE A 1079 4.45 2.41 37.55
C ILE A 1079 3.77 3.57 38.26
N LEU A 1080 3.40 4.63 37.54
CA LEU A 1080 2.88 5.86 38.12
C LEU A 1080 1.64 6.39 37.42
N ASP A 1081 0.77 7.06 38.17
CA ASP A 1081 -0.32 7.88 37.67
C ASP A 1081 0.26 9.24 37.25
N PRO A 1082 0.21 9.59 35.95
CA PRO A 1082 0.85 10.79 35.47
C PRO A 1082 0.16 12.09 35.92
N LEU A 1083 -1.06 12.03 36.47
CA LEU A 1083 -1.76 13.20 36.97
C LEU A 1083 -1.23 13.69 38.32
N ILE A 1084 -0.64 12.81 39.14
CA ILE A 1084 -0.13 13.20 40.47
C ILE A 1084 1.40 13.41 40.49
N VAL A 1085 2.10 13.07 39.40
CA VAL A 1085 3.55 13.21 39.29
C VAL A 1085 3.93 14.46 38.49
N GLN A 1086 4.81 15.29 39.04
CA GLN A 1086 5.40 16.44 38.33
C GLN A 1086 6.81 16.15 37.81
N LYS A 1087 7.63 15.45 38.61
CA LYS A 1087 9.02 15.10 38.30
C LYS A 1087 9.22 13.60 38.41
N VAL A 1088 9.88 13.02 37.43
CA VAL A 1088 10.20 11.59 37.35
C VAL A 1088 11.58 11.35 37.96
N CYS A 1089 11.69 11.51 39.28
CA CYS A 1089 12.93 11.29 40.02
C CYS A 1089 12.63 10.48 41.28
N ILE A 1090 13.28 9.33 41.48
CA ILE A 1090 12.96 8.38 42.56
C ILE A 1090 12.96 9.03 43.96
N PRO A 1091 14.02 9.78 44.36
CA PRO A 1091 14.02 10.53 45.62
C PRO A 1091 12.85 11.52 45.78
N GLU A 1092 12.41 12.17 44.70
CA GLU A 1092 11.26 13.09 44.73
C GLU A 1092 9.94 12.33 44.84
N LEU A 1093 9.80 11.21 44.13
CA LEU A 1093 8.61 10.36 44.20
C LEU A 1093 8.42 9.81 45.62
N GLN A 1094 9.50 9.40 46.29
CA GLN A 1094 9.45 8.88 47.67
C GLN A 1094 8.93 9.89 48.70
N LYS A 1095 8.93 11.20 48.39
CA LYS A 1095 8.35 12.23 49.26
C LYS A 1095 6.81 12.22 49.25
N LEU A 1096 6.16 11.59 48.27
CA LEU A 1096 4.70 11.46 48.14
C LEU A 1096 4.17 10.25 48.96
N VAL A 1097 4.46 10.24 50.27
CA VAL A 1097 4.31 9.05 51.13
C VAL A 1097 2.89 8.46 51.14
N GLU A 1098 1.84 9.27 50.97
CA GLU A 1098 0.45 8.78 50.94
C GLU A 1098 0.04 8.10 49.61
N ASP A 1099 0.75 8.42 48.52
CA ASP A 1099 0.42 7.98 47.15
C ASP A 1099 1.35 6.87 46.65
N VAL A 1100 2.42 6.56 47.39
CA VAL A 1100 3.48 5.62 47.00
C VAL A 1100 3.35 4.28 47.70
N LYS A 1101 3.51 3.19 46.95
CA LYS A 1101 3.64 1.82 47.46
C LYS A 1101 4.93 1.19 46.98
N GLU A 1102 5.80 0.82 47.91
CA GLU A 1102 6.85 -0.17 47.64
C GLU A 1102 6.20 -1.55 47.61
N VAL A 1103 6.29 -2.21 46.46
CA VAL A 1103 5.62 -3.49 46.19
C VAL A 1103 6.51 -4.62 46.71
N ASP A 1104 5.90 -5.54 47.45
CA ASP A 1104 6.59 -6.72 47.97
C ASP A 1104 7.09 -7.60 46.81
N GLU A 1105 8.31 -8.11 46.89
CA GLU A 1105 8.89 -8.96 45.84
C GLU A 1105 8.10 -10.26 45.59
N ASN A 1106 7.33 -10.69 46.59
CA ASN A 1106 6.41 -11.81 46.47
C ASN A 1106 5.14 -11.46 45.70
N ASP A 1107 4.80 -10.18 45.50
CA ASP A 1107 3.67 -9.76 44.68
C ASP A 1107 4.11 -9.39 43.26
N ALA A 1108 5.24 -8.68 43.11
CA ALA A 1108 5.87 -8.41 41.83
C ALA A 1108 7.33 -7.97 41.99
N LEU A 1109 8.17 -8.20 40.98
CA LEU A 1109 9.52 -7.66 40.93
C LEU A 1109 9.89 -7.15 39.54
N LEU A 1110 10.98 -6.38 39.47
CA LEU A 1110 11.58 -5.98 38.21
C LEU A 1110 12.64 -6.99 37.77
N PHE A 1111 12.40 -7.61 36.62
CA PHE A 1111 13.29 -8.52 35.91
C PHE A 1111 14.25 -7.71 35.03
N LEU A 1112 15.55 -7.82 35.28
CA LEU A 1112 16.61 -7.17 34.51
C LEU A 1112 17.45 -8.23 33.77
N CYS A 1113 17.47 -8.17 32.45
CA CYS A 1113 18.23 -9.09 31.61
C CYS A 1113 19.64 -8.55 31.32
N GLU A 1114 20.69 -9.14 31.92
CA GLU A 1114 22.09 -8.74 31.67
C GLU A 1114 22.98 -9.90 31.19
N ASN A 1115 23.98 -9.58 30.35
CA ASN A 1115 24.85 -10.53 29.65
C ASN A 1115 25.98 -11.16 30.50
N HIS A 1116 25.99 -10.98 31.82
CA HIS A 1116 27.03 -11.54 32.67
C HIS A 1116 26.86 -13.06 32.85
N ALA A 1117 27.94 -13.82 32.64
CA ALA A 1117 27.96 -15.27 32.86
C ALA A 1117 27.64 -15.57 34.34
N ALA A 1118 26.68 -16.46 34.58
CA ALA A 1118 26.26 -16.82 35.93
C ALA A 1118 27.45 -17.27 36.79
N THR A 1119 27.70 -16.54 37.88
CA THR A 1119 28.47 -17.08 39.01
C THR A 1119 27.66 -18.22 39.63
N SER A 1120 28.32 -19.23 40.17
CA SER A 1120 27.72 -20.49 40.65
C SER A 1120 26.78 -20.37 41.87
N SER A 1121 26.29 -19.17 42.18
CA SER A 1121 25.54 -18.81 43.39
C SER A 1121 24.09 -18.38 43.18
N GLY A 1122 23.59 -18.22 41.95
CA GLY A 1122 22.22 -17.69 41.67
C GLY A 1122 21.06 -18.58 42.14
N LEU A 1123 19.93 -17.96 42.51
CA LEU A 1123 18.65 -18.59 42.87
C LEU A 1123 17.83 -18.88 41.61
N TYR A 1124 17.33 -20.10 41.45
CA TYR A 1124 16.48 -20.46 40.32
C TYR A 1124 15.10 -19.78 40.42
N ASP A 1125 14.72 -19.06 39.38
CA ASP A 1125 13.48 -18.30 39.29
C ASP A 1125 12.88 -18.39 37.86
N PRO A 1126 11.95 -19.34 37.64
CA PRO A 1126 11.40 -19.62 36.32
C PRO A 1126 10.19 -18.75 35.96
N ARG A 1127 9.88 -17.70 36.72
CA ARG A 1127 8.63 -16.94 36.55
C ARG A 1127 8.42 -16.41 35.13
N ILE A 1128 9.50 -15.99 34.46
CA ILE A 1128 9.42 -15.52 33.07
C ILE A 1128 9.00 -16.64 32.08
N LEU A 1129 9.26 -17.91 32.42
CA LEU A 1129 8.87 -19.07 31.60
C LEU A 1129 7.36 -19.30 31.58
N ASN A 1130 6.60 -18.74 32.53
CA ASN A 1130 5.13 -18.76 32.47
C ASN A 1130 4.58 -18.10 31.20
N PHE A 1131 5.37 -17.19 30.59
CA PHE A 1131 5.03 -16.49 29.37
C PHE A 1131 5.68 -17.12 28.13
N GLU A 1132 6.56 -18.12 28.29
CA GLU A 1132 7.38 -18.71 27.23
C GLU A 1132 6.56 -19.11 26.00
N SER A 1133 5.48 -19.87 26.20
CA SER A 1133 4.63 -20.34 25.09
C SER A 1133 4.01 -19.18 24.29
N LYS A 1134 3.43 -18.19 24.99
CA LYS A 1134 2.79 -17.02 24.35
C LYS A 1134 3.84 -16.11 23.70
N LEU A 1135 4.92 -15.83 24.42
CA LEU A 1135 5.99 -14.95 23.99
C LEU A 1135 6.70 -15.51 22.75
N ASN A 1136 7.06 -16.80 22.75
CA ASN A 1136 7.64 -17.45 21.58
C ASN A 1136 6.70 -17.40 20.37
N LYS A 1137 5.39 -17.62 20.57
CA LYS A 1137 4.40 -17.51 19.48
C LYS A 1137 4.38 -16.11 18.87
N HIS A 1138 4.34 -15.07 19.71
CA HIS A 1138 4.29 -13.68 19.25
C HIS A 1138 5.60 -13.25 18.58
N VAL A 1139 6.76 -13.56 19.18
CA VAL A 1139 8.08 -13.24 18.64
C VAL A 1139 8.29 -13.89 17.26
N LYS A 1140 7.84 -15.16 17.07
CA LYS A 1140 7.88 -15.82 15.76
C LYS A 1140 7.08 -15.07 14.70
N ALA A 1141 5.87 -14.62 15.04
CA ALA A 1141 5.01 -13.88 14.13
C ALA A 1141 5.67 -12.56 13.69
N VAL A 1142 6.20 -11.79 14.64
CA VAL A 1142 6.86 -10.50 14.36
C VAL A 1142 8.10 -10.69 13.49
N LEU A 1143 8.98 -11.65 13.84
CA LEU A 1143 10.19 -11.93 13.06
C LEU A 1143 9.88 -12.41 11.62
N SER A 1144 8.77 -13.13 11.43
CA SER A 1144 8.35 -13.60 10.10
C SER A 1144 7.91 -12.46 9.17
N GLU A 1145 7.35 -11.38 9.71
CA GLU A 1145 6.93 -10.21 8.93
C GLU A 1145 8.08 -9.19 8.72
N THR A 1146 9.07 -9.16 9.61
CA THR A 1146 10.11 -8.11 9.63
C THR A 1146 11.45 -8.54 9.02
N ILE A 1147 12.01 -9.70 9.39
CA ILE A 1147 13.44 -10.01 9.14
C ILE A 1147 13.65 -11.18 8.16
N LYS A 1148 12.70 -12.11 8.01
CA LYS A 1148 12.83 -13.28 7.11
C LYS A 1148 12.30 -13.07 5.67
N ARG A 1149 12.35 -11.84 5.13
CA ARG A 1149 12.02 -11.55 3.72
C ARG A 1149 13.24 -11.22 2.88
#